data_AF-A0A9D3NCK7-F1
#
_entry.id   AF-A0A9D3NCK7-F1
#
_cell.length_a   1.000
_cell.length_b   1.000
_cell.length_c   1.000
_cell.angle_alpha   90.00
_cell.angle_beta   90.00
_cell.angle_gamma   90.00
#
_symmetry.space_group_name_H-M   'P 1'
#
loop_
_entity.id
_entity.type
_entity.pdbx_description
1 polymer ?
#
loop_
_entity_poly.entity_id
_entity_poly.type
_entity_poly.pdbx_seq_one_letter_code
_entity_poly.pdbx_strand_id
1 'polypeptide(L)'
;MTSWDQRISSFFSSPSQFLSCTTSETFLAELLDRLRDDKTNDNKKILLLSVLSEHPTVLCPTTSAGEETAQELVSILNFTSLKSVSLKCHLILAITNILICTFGLSTRTKVAEEYLNYLYMLIQDTNDNTGGPSLHSVRAIACECLREMETCHPGLLSQKLEALCHLKQQETTVLHQSYSMLYTQALKNAIRILSQQQDVDNGKLRNVLAGNEGFAWKSANTAKSVLSVNMAQVPQLPMTLDFKELKSIMTLLLEESYLMTSPSQAALLRGLVEMVAMVPGISPAIFKSQLLRLFGTTEVELMHATLFMKGMFTDSLFTAEDEHFLLKRLVGMAQHPLLRIPEKIFYMDCILHFPENRPISSSGEECLPVLVTPQLTLSLFPTVFNDSTTMLCRFNLLCLVHLEANEEEDGQGLGYLIDHVMALLKTVDNQGGRETLVTAFRAIFIFLLHFNHMENLAEKLIHRLGELYSRNCHLAPNLINLTDRIQERFDETLWSVRFLKALQRCIVEMPPSQLTLQSLGWHLKILARVAQESQIAQRSTICFLLDILVNSNLCERRSWNVGTAILTVCRNLLQHPTLNQMFIQLADLLQHMSRQYEDTDIQDHAQFYYTLLTNLSWEKLGGILAKTPVGGQTKVRSLSSLSSITASEELSSCLTILQAESCVLRLVKINNNAFEDAAPTAEAQTETDIYEVYREQFKTPGFASEVTLRYHLTHVTTTDPRFDRIFTICLHFEVDTSHYERVNDIYVPCLFRDRKPRDVSVTLKPIHPYPTTLRASAIFTKEDGQSWHTHLPDVHVSFPEIFLPVPLPLGVPLQQKEDVFDRIWDAASSGEPSASETSLFCFKTGIDTLSDLIKKNFQGYIISQELNKWKVLFFLPPRFHVLLAIREGEDAVQMSIATDNWELLPHVNSYLQNITAHCSSTS
;
A
#
# COMPACT_ATOMS: atom_id res chain seq x y z
N MET A 1 -8.66 -26.15 -16.17
CA MET A 1 -7.25 -26.37 -15.75
C MET A 1 -6.60 -25.00 -15.64
N THR A 2 -6.44 -24.49 -14.42
CA THR A 2 -5.76 -23.20 -14.18
C THR A 2 -4.29 -23.33 -14.57
N SER A 3 -3.73 -22.34 -15.27
CA SER A 3 -2.30 -22.32 -15.57
C SER A 3 -1.49 -22.25 -14.27
N TRP A 4 -0.30 -22.86 -14.23
CA TRP A 4 0.58 -22.79 -13.06
C TRP A 4 0.91 -21.34 -12.68
N ASP A 5 0.99 -20.45 -13.65
CA ASP A 5 1.22 -19.01 -13.43
C ASP A 5 0.12 -18.39 -12.55
N GLN A 6 -1.15 -18.76 -12.77
CA GLN A 6 -2.28 -18.31 -11.95
C GLN A 6 -2.23 -18.88 -10.53
N ARG A 7 -1.85 -20.16 -10.39
CA ARG A 7 -1.71 -20.81 -9.08
C ARG A 7 -0.59 -20.18 -8.26
N ILE A 8 0.55 -19.90 -8.88
CA ILE A 8 1.70 -19.24 -8.24
C ILE A 8 1.33 -17.80 -7.85
N SER A 9 0.66 -17.04 -8.71
CA SER A 9 0.20 -15.68 -8.34
C SER A 9 -0.81 -15.69 -7.20
N SER A 10 -1.71 -16.68 -7.16
CA SER A 10 -2.65 -16.83 -6.04
C SER A 10 -1.95 -17.22 -4.74
N PHE A 11 -0.88 -18.02 -4.81
CA PHE A 11 -0.07 -18.36 -3.64
C PHE A 11 0.67 -17.13 -3.10
N PHE A 12 1.35 -16.35 -3.93
CA PHE A 12 2.07 -15.15 -3.48
C PHE A 12 1.15 -14.04 -2.95
N SER A 13 -0.09 -13.96 -3.42
CA SER A 13 -1.07 -12.99 -2.91
C SER A 13 -1.49 -13.30 -1.46
N SER A 14 -1.63 -14.58 -1.12
CA SER A 14 -2.05 -15.02 0.20
C SER A 14 -1.75 -16.52 0.43
N PRO A 15 -0.55 -16.88 0.93
CA PRO A 15 -0.16 -18.28 1.10
C PRO A 15 -1.08 -19.07 2.05
N SER A 16 -1.54 -18.44 3.12
CA SER A 16 -2.43 -19.04 4.12
C SER A 16 -3.85 -19.31 3.59
N GLN A 17 -4.39 -18.42 2.77
CA GLN A 17 -5.71 -18.60 2.14
C GLN A 17 -5.64 -19.59 0.95
N PHE A 18 -4.52 -19.65 0.25
CA PHE A 18 -4.33 -20.66 -0.78
C PHE A 18 -4.27 -22.07 -0.17
N LEU A 19 -3.53 -22.23 0.93
CA LEU A 19 -3.39 -23.52 1.62
C LEU A 19 -4.61 -23.93 2.46
N SER A 20 -5.61 -23.06 2.63
CA SER A 20 -6.92 -23.50 3.15
C SER A 20 -7.76 -24.21 2.08
N CYS A 21 -7.48 -23.95 0.80
CA CYS A 21 -8.13 -24.59 -0.33
C CYS A 21 -7.44 -25.89 -0.78
N THR A 22 -6.13 -26.06 -0.49
CA THR A 22 -5.30 -27.24 -0.81
C THR A 22 -4.31 -27.55 0.30
N THR A 23 -4.01 -28.82 0.59
CA THR A 23 -3.01 -29.15 1.64
C THR A 23 -1.57 -28.87 1.17
N SER A 24 -0.67 -28.53 2.10
CA SER A 24 0.75 -28.28 1.79
C SER A 24 1.42 -29.49 1.14
N GLU A 25 1.13 -30.70 1.62
CA GLU A 25 1.68 -31.96 1.09
C GLU A 25 1.26 -32.22 -0.37
N THR A 26 -0.01 -31.97 -0.71
CA THR A 26 -0.51 -32.20 -2.07
C THR A 26 0.05 -31.18 -3.05
N PHE A 27 0.08 -29.91 -2.65
CA PHE A 27 0.66 -28.85 -3.48
C PHE A 27 2.17 -29.03 -3.68
N LEU A 28 2.90 -29.44 -2.64
CA LEU A 28 4.33 -29.73 -2.72
C LEU A 28 4.63 -30.93 -3.63
N ALA A 29 3.85 -32.02 -3.54
CA ALA A 29 4.00 -33.16 -4.43
C ALA A 29 3.72 -32.79 -5.91
N GLU A 30 2.67 -32.01 -6.18
CA GLU A 30 2.37 -31.51 -7.53
C GLU A 30 3.50 -30.61 -8.07
N LEU A 31 4.11 -29.80 -7.21
CA LEU A 31 5.21 -28.91 -7.57
C LEU A 31 6.49 -29.70 -7.90
N LEU A 32 6.83 -30.71 -7.08
CA LEU A 32 8.01 -31.56 -7.29
C LEU A 32 7.87 -32.44 -8.56
N ASP A 33 6.70 -32.98 -8.83
CA ASP A 33 6.42 -33.74 -10.06
C ASP A 33 6.62 -32.87 -11.32
N ARG A 34 6.17 -31.60 -11.25
CA ARG A 34 6.36 -30.65 -12.35
C ARG A 34 7.81 -30.19 -12.53
N LEU A 35 8.59 -30.13 -11.46
CA LEU A 35 10.03 -29.86 -11.55
C LEU A 35 10.80 -31.02 -12.20
N ARG A 36 10.33 -32.26 -12.00
CA ARG A 36 10.89 -33.48 -12.61
C ARG A 36 10.57 -33.60 -14.10
N ASP A 37 9.49 -33.01 -14.58
CA ASP A 37 9.10 -33.07 -16.00
C ASP A 37 10.14 -32.39 -16.91
N ASP A 38 10.86 -33.18 -17.71
CA ASP A 38 11.87 -32.74 -18.68
C ASP A 38 11.30 -31.88 -19.81
N LYS A 39 9.97 -31.91 -20.03
CA LYS A 39 9.31 -31.11 -21.08
C LYS A 39 9.07 -29.66 -20.65
N THR A 40 9.24 -29.34 -19.37
CA THR A 40 9.00 -27.99 -18.87
C THR A 40 10.23 -27.10 -19.08
N ASN A 41 10.00 -25.88 -19.56
CA ASN A 41 11.06 -24.90 -19.82
C ASN A 41 11.77 -24.51 -18.50
N ASP A 42 13.09 -24.31 -18.54
CA ASP A 42 13.93 -23.88 -17.41
C ASP A 42 13.37 -22.64 -16.71
N ASN A 43 12.85 -21.66 -17.45
CA ASN A 43 12.24 -20.46 -16.85
C ASN A 43 10.99 -20.77 -16.03
N LYS A 44 10.18 -21.76 -16.44
CA LYS A 44 9.02 -22.21 -15.67
C LYS A 44 9.45 -23.00 -14.43
N LYS A 45 10.51 -23.79 -14.53
CA LYS A 45 11.11 -24.47 -13.37
C LYS A 45 11.65 -23.46 -12.34
N ILE A 46 12.29 -22.37 -12.80
CA ILE A 46 12.74 -21.28 -11.92
C ILE A 46 11.56 -20.61 -11.20
N LEU A 47 10.46 -20.33 -11.91
CA LEU A 47 9.25 -19.77 -11.31
C LEU A 47 8.62 -20.72 -10.28
N LEU A 48 8.66 -22.03 -10.51
CA LEU A 48 8.20 -23.02 -9.53
C LEU A 48 9.11 -23.07 -8.30
N LEU A 49 10.42 -22.92 -8.47
CA LEU A 49 11.38 -22.90 -7.37
C LEU A 49 11.26 -21.64 -6.50
N SER A 50 10.80 -20.50 -7.03
CA SER A 50 10.64 -19.28 -6.21
C SER A 50 9.63 -19.47 -5.08
N VAL A 51 8.60 -20.29 -5.29
CA VAL A 51 7.62 -20.66 -4.27
C VAL A 51 8.27 -21.36 -3.07
N LEU A 52 9.20 -22.29 -3.34
CA LEU A 52 9.98 -22.98 -2.30
C LEU A 52 11.02 -22.06 -1.65
N SER A 53 11.58 -21.11 -2.39
CA SER A 53 12.56 -20.15 -1.87
C SER A 53 11.93 -19.07 -0.98
N GLU A 54 10.71 -18.60 -1.26
CA GLU A 54 10.08 -17.54 -0.47
C GLU A 54 9.33 -18.06 0.76
N HIS A 55 8.71 -19.24 0.66
CA HIS A 55 7.85 -19.79 1.73
C HIS A 55 8.18 -21.26 2.12
N PRO A 56 9.44 -21.60 2.44
CA PRO A 56 9.85 -22.97 2.76
C PRO A 56 9.16 -23.51 4.04
N THR A 57 9.00 -22.68 5.08
CA THR A 57 8.41 -23.08 6.36
C THR A 57 6.91 -23.35 6.28
N VAL A 58 6.22 -22.72 5.33
CA VAL A 58 4.78 -22.88 5.10
C VAL A 58 4.51 -24.19 4.34
N LEU A 59 5.40 -24.55 3.40
CA LEU A 59 5.27 -25.75 2.58
C LEU A 59 5.83 -26.99 3.28
N CYS A 60 6.91 -26.85 4.04
CA CYS A 60 7.56 -27.90 4.82
C CYS A 60 7.44 -27.60 6.33
N PRO A 61 6.29 -27.88 6.97
CA PRO A 61 6.09 -27.59 8.39
C PRO A 61 6.88 -28.54 9.32
N THR A 62 7.32 -29.70 8.83
CA THR A 62 8.08 -30.69 9.59
C THR A 62 9.51 -30.84 9.05
N THR A 63 10.47 -31.14 9.93
CA THR A 63 11.86 -31.39 9.53
C THR A 63 11.99 -32.59 8.56
N SER A 64 11.12 -33.60 8.69
CA SER A 64 11.10 -34.76 7.78
C SER A 64 10.62 -34.38 6.38
N ALA A 65 9.56 -33.56 6.26
CA ALA A 65 9.08 -33.09 4.96
C ALA A 65 10.12 -32.19 4.27
N GLY A 66 10.85 -31.38 5.05
CA GLY A 66 11.99 -30.61 4.56
C GLY A 66 13.12 -31.48 4.02
N GLU A 67 13.48 -32.55 4.72
CA GLU A 67 14.52 -33.50 4.31
C GLU A 67 14.14 -34.27 3.04
N GLU A 68 12.91 -34.77 2.96
CA GLU A 68 12.40 -35.47 1.76
C GLU A 68 12.39 -34.54 0.54
N THR A 69 11.90 -33.30 0.71
CA THR A 69 11.88 -32.29 -0.36
C THR A 69 13.30 -31.94 -0.81
N ALA A 70 14.24 -31.75 0.14
CA ALA A 70 15.63 -31.49 -0.17
C ALA A 70 16.28 -32.66 -0.93
N GLN A 71 16.01 -33.91 -0.53
CA GLN A 71 16.51 -35.10 -1.21
C GLN A 71 16.00 -35.18 -2.66
N GLU A 72 14.72 -34.89 -2.88
CA GLU A 72 14.16 -34.86 -4.22
C GLU A 72 14.79 -33.76 -5.09
N LEU A 73 14.99 -32.56 -4.55
CA LEU A 73 15.65 -31.48 -5.26
C LEU A 73 17.13 -31.78 -5.55
N VAL A 74 17.85 -32.44 -4.64
CA VAL A 74 19.23 -32.92 -4.88
C VAL A 74 19.25 -33.94 -6.01
N SER A 75 18.25 -34.82 -6.08
CA SER A 75 18.13 -35.76 -7.21
C SER A 75 17.93 -35.00 -8.53
N ILE A 76 17.04 -34.01 -8.57
CA ILE A 76 16.79 -33.16 -9.75
C ILE A 76 18.06 -32.41 -10.15
N LEU A 77 18.82 -31.89 -9.19
CA LEU A 77 20.09 -31.21 -9.44
C LEU A 77 21.11 -32.12 -10.11
N ASN A 78 21.22 -33.39 -9.67
CA ASN A 78 22.13 -34.37 -10.26
C ASN A 78 21.75 -34.75 -11.70
N PHE A 79 20.45 -34.78 -12.03
CA PHE A 79 19.97 -35.04 -13.39
C PHE A 79 20.00 -33.81 -14.31
N THR A 80 20.16 -32.60 -13.77
CA THR A 80 20.13 -31.36 -14.54
C THR A 80 21.38 -31.22 -15.43
N SER A 81 21.18 -30.91 -16.72
CA SER A 81 22.25 -30.77 -17.70
C SER A 81 23.30 -29.70 -17.32
N LEU A 82 24.55 -29.87 -17.77
CA LEU A 82 25.61 -28.87 -17.56
C LEU A 82 25.35 -27.52 -18.27
N LYS A 83 24.40 -27.46 -19.22
CA LYS A 83 24.12 -26.24 -20.01
C LYS A 83 23.13 -25.29 -19.33
N SER A 84 22.27 -25.79 -18.45
CA SER A 84 21.22 -25.01 -17.75
C SER A 84 21.76 -24.43 -16.44
N VAL A 85 22.74 -23.51 -16.56
CA VAL A 85 23.44 -22.89 -15.42
C VAL A 85 22.47 -22.16 -14.48
N SER A 86 21.56 -21.35 -15.03
CA SER A 86 20.58 -20.60 -14.23
C SER A 86 19.69 -21.50 -13.38
N LEU A 87 19.20 -22.61 -13.93
CA LEU A 87 18.38 -23.56 -13.19
C LEU A 87 19.17 -24.21 -12.05
N LYS A 88 20.43 -24.62 -12.30
CA LYS A 88 21.30 -25.18 -11.25
C LYS A 88 21.54 -24.20 -10.11
N CYS A 89 21.79 -22.94 -10.43
CA CYS A 89 21.94 -21.87 -9.45
C CYS A 89 20.71 -21.74 -8.53
N HIS A 90 19.50 -21.72 -9.11
CA HIS A 90 18.26 -21.61 -8.33
C HIS A 90 17.95 -22.88 -7.53
N LEU A 91 18.28 -24.06 -8.05
CA LEU A 91 18.14 -25.33 -7.33
C LEU A 91 19.05 -25.38 -6.10
N ILE A 92 20.32 -25.00 -6.25
CA ILE A 92 21.29 -24.93 -5.15
C ILE A 92 20.80 -23.94 -4.08
N LEU A 93 20.29 -22.76 -4.47
CA LEU A 93 19.73 -21.79 -3.52
C LEU A 93 18.50 -22.35 -2.79
N ALA A 94 17.57 -22.98 -3.51
CA ALA A 94 16.35 -23.53 -2.93
C ALA A 94 16.65 -24.66 -1.93
N ILE A 95 17.56 -25.59 -2.27
CA ILE A 95 17.97 -26.69 -1.38
C ILE A 95 18.60 -26.13 -0.09
N THR A 96 19.52 -25.18 -0.22
CA THR A 96 20.17 -24.54 0.93
C THR A 96 19.15 -23.88 1.83
N ASN A 97 18.20 -23.13 1.26
CA ASN A 97 17.17 -22.43 2.02
C ASN A 97 16.22 -23.39 2.75
N ILE A 98 15.77 -24.48 2.10
CA ILE A 98 14.93 -25.50 2.73
C ILE A 98 15.65 -26.14 3.91
N LEU A 99 16.91 -26.56 3.73
CA LEU A 99 17.70 -27.20 4.79
C LEU A 99 17.93 -26.28 6.00
N ILE A 100 18.13 -24.98 5.76
CA ILE A 100 18.27 -23.97 6.82
C ILE A 100 16.93 -23.75 7.54
N CYS A 101 15.85 -23.48 6.81
CA CYS A 101 14.55 -23.16 7.39
C CYS A 101 13.87 -24.32 8.13
N THR A 102 14.18 -25.57 7.77
CA THR A 102 13.58 -26.78 8.37
C THR A 102 14.43 -27.42 9.47
N PHE A 103 15.51 -26.74 9.89
CA PHE A 103 16.48 -27.17 10.92
C PHE A 103 17.24 -28.47 10.62
N GLY A 104 17.29 -28.94 9.37
CA GLY A 104 17.93 -30.21 8.98
C GLY A 104 19.43 -30.31 9.27
N LEU A 105 20.09 -29.17 9.51
CA LEU A 105 21.49 -29.05 9.90
C LEU A 105 21.76 -29.32 11.39
N SER A 106 20.79 -29.05 12.27
CA SER A 106 20.93 -29.25 13.71
C SER A 106 20.86 -30.73 14.13
N THR A 107 20.19 -31.55 13.34
CA THR A 107 19.96 -32.99 13.58
C THR A 107 20.97 -33.90 12.87
N ARG A 108 21.92 -33.33 12.10
CA ARG A 108 22.86 -34.05 11.21
C ARG A 108 22.13 -35.08 10.33
N THR A 109 21.33 -34.59 9.40
CA THR A 109 20.70 -35.42 8.37
C THR A 109 21.73 -35.90 7.34
N LYS A 110 21.55 -37.10 6.79
CA LYS A 110 22.44 -37.65 5.75
C LYS A 110 22.39 -36.80 4.48
N VAL A 111 21.21 -36.29 4.14
CA VAL A 111 20.97 -35.39 3.00
C VAL A 111 21.79 -34.11 3.12
N ALA A 112 21.84 -33.51 4.31
CA ALA A 112 22.66 -32.31 4.54
C ALA A 112 24.17 -32.60 4.43
N GLU A 113 24.64 -33.77 4.89
CA GLU A 113 26.04 -34.18 4.77
C GLU A 113 26.44 -34.44 3.30
N GLU A 114 25.60 -35.16 2.55
CA GLU A 114 25.80 -35.38 1.11
C GLU A 114 25.79 -34.07 0.32
N TYR A 115 24.86 -33.17 0.64
CA TYR A 115 24.76 -31.87 -0.01
C TYR A 115 25.94 -30.94 0.31
N LEU A 116 26.40 -30.90 1.56
CA LEU A 116 27.61 -30.15 1.94
C LEU A 116 28.86 -30.68 1.22
N ASN A 117 29.00 -32.00 1.14
CA ASN A 117 30.07 -32.62 0.36
C ASN A 117 29.97 -32.25 -1.13
N TYR A 118 28.76 -32.23 -1.69
CA TYR A 118 28.52 -31.80 -3.07
C TYR A 118 28.93 -30.33 -3.30
N LEU A 119 28.50 -29.41 -2.43
CA LEU A 119 28.90 -27.99 -2.49
C LEU A 119 30.41 -27.83 -2.39
N TYR A 120 31.06 -28.57 -1.50
CA TYR A 120 32.50 -28.53 -1.34
C TYR A 120 33.24 -29.07 -2.58
N MET A 121 32.75 -30.16 -3.19
CA MET A 121 33.28 -30.69 -4.45
C MET A 121 33.19 -29.67 -5.59
N LEU A 122 32.09 -28.92 -5.69
CA LEU A 122 31.95 -27.85 -6.70
C LEU A 122 33.00 -26.74 -6.51
N ILE A 123 33.34 -26.43 -5.27
CA ILE A 123 34.27 -25.36 -4.91
C ILE A 123 35.73 -25.81 -5.09
N GLN A 124 36.01 -27.10 -5.03
CA GLN A 124 37.35 -27.66 -5.24
C GLN A 124 37.82 -27.66 -6.70
N ASP A 125 36.94 -27.49 -7.68
CA ASP A 125 37.34 -27.36 -9.10
C ASP A 125 37.93 -25.97 -9.37
N THR A 126 39.14 -25.74 -8.84
CA THR A 126 39.90 -24.51 -9.08
C THR A 126 40.48 -24.51 -10.49
N ASN A 127 40.39 -23.35 -11.18
CA ASN A 127 40.87 -23.12 -12.55
C ASN A 127 40.11 -23.84 -13.68
N ASP A 128 38.81 -24.07 -13.51
CA ASP A 128 37.87 -24.46 -14.58
C ASP A 128 38.21 -25.79 -15.30
N ASN A 129 38.71 -26.80 -14.59
CA ASN A 129 39.11 -28.06 -15.25
C ASN A 129 37.92 -28.82 -15.85
N THR A 130 36.70 -28.64 -15.32
CA THR A 130 35.53 -29.43 -15.74
C THR A 130 34.49 -28.68 -16.60
N GLY A 131 34.46 -27.34 -16.61
CA GLY A 131 33.40 -26.66 -17.38
C GLY A 131 33.47 -25.14 -17.58
N GLY A 132 34.67 -24.59 -17.72
CA GLY A 132 34.89 -23.25 -18.27
C GLY A 132 34.21 -22.09 -17.51
N PRO A 133 34.24 -20.87 -18.08
CA PRO A 133 33.73 -19.66 -17.40
C PRO A 133 32.21 -19.67 -17.16
N SER A 134 31.46 -20.52 -17.86
CA SER A 134 30.01 -20.68 -17.65
C SER A 134 29.64 -21.23 -16.27
N LEU A 135 30.53 -22.00 -15.63
CA LEU A 135 30.28 -22.57 -14.30
C LEU A 135 30.71 -21.65 -13.15
N HIS A 136 31.30 -20.48 -13.45
CA HIS A 136 31.70 -19.51 -12.42
C HIS A 136 30.52 -19.12 -11.53
N SER A 137 29.34 -18.89 -12.11
CA SER A 137 28.14 -18.54 -11.35
C SER A 137 27.70 -19.67 -10.40
N VAL A 138 27.86 -20.93 -10.79
CA VAL A 138 27.52 -22.09 -9.95
C VAL A 138 28.49 -22.20 -8.76
N ARG A 139 29.79 -22.02 -9.01
CA ARG A 139 30.83 -22.02 -7.97
C ARG A 139 30.64 -20.84 -7.00
N ALA A 140 30.36 -19.65 -7.52
CA ALA A 140 30.06 -18.47 -6.70
C ALA A 140 28.87 -18.76 -5.77
N ILE A 141 27.77 -19.27 -6.31
CA ILE A 141 26.56 -19.57 -5.51
C ILE A 141 26.81 -20.71 -4.52
N ALA A 142 27.63 -21.70 -4.86
CA ALA A 142 28.04 -22.72 -3.90
C ALA A 142 28.81 -22.11 -2.72
N CYS A 143 29.73 -21.18 -2.97
CA CYS A 143 30.44 -20.43 -1.91
C CYS A 143 29.46 -19.61 -1.06
N GLU A 144 28.50 -18.91 -1.68
CA GLU A 144 27.49 -18.14 -0.96
C GLU A 144 26.56 -19.05 -0.13
N CYS A 145 26.19 -20.22 -0.63
CA CYS A 145 25.40 -21.21 0.10
C CYS A 145 26.15 -21.77 1.30
N LEU A 146 27.44 -22.13 1.14
CA LEU A 146 28.28 -22.53 2.28
C LEU A 146 28.42 -21.40 3.29
N ARG A 147 28.52 -20.15 2.84
CA ARG A 147 28.58 -18.98 3.72
C ARG A 147 27.29 -18.84 4.53
N GLU A 148 26.13 -19.01 3.90
CA GLU A 148 24.82 -18.93 4.56
C GLU A 148 24.59 -20.10 5.54
N MET A 149 25.07 -21.30 5.20
CA MET A 149 25.04 -22.43 6.13
C MET A 149 25.93 -22.17 7.36
N GLU A 150 27.09 -21.53 7.16
CA GLU A 150 28.02 -21.11 8.23
C GLU A 150 27.47 -19.92 9.06
N THR A 151 26.68 -19.01 8.49
CA THR A 151 26.02 -17.94 9.29
C THR A 151 24.92 -18.52 10.18
N CYS A 152 24.17 -19.50 9.69
CA CYS A 152 23.09 -20.16 10.43
C CYS A 152 23.62 -21.18 11.46
N HIS A 153 24.70 -21.88 11.15
CA HIS A 153 25.37 -22.86 12.03
C HIS A 153 26.84 -22.47 12.21
N PRO A 154 27.14 -21.51 13.11
CA PRO A 154 28.51 -21.03 13.31
C PRO A 154 29.42 -22.17 13.74
N GLY A 155 30.54 -22.33 13.05
CA GLY A 155 31.56 -23.34 13.31
C GLY A 155 31.57 -24.53 12.37
N LEU A 156 30.59 -24.66 11.46
CA LEU A 156 30.46 -25.81 10.55
C LEU A 156 31.75 -26.07 9.74
N LEU A 157 32.36 -25.01 9.23
CA LEU A 157 33.56 -25.02 8.40
C LEU A 157 34.88 -24.86 9.20
N SER A 158 34.82 -24.83 10.53
CA SER A 158 36.01 -24.62 11.38
C SER A 158 37.10 -25.68 11.20
N GLN A 159 36.75 -26.89 10.77
CA GLN A 159 37.70 -27.99 10.50
C GLN A 159 38.22 -28.01 9.05
N LYS A 160 37.87 -27.02 8.21
CA LYS A 160 38.26 -26.91 6.80
C LYS A 160 39.02 -25.62 6.48
N LEU A 161 39.49 -24.88 7.50
CA LEU A 161 40.05 -23.54 7.32
C LEU A 161 41.32 -23.53 6.46
N GLU A 162 42.24 -24.49 6.64
CA GLU A 162 43.48 -24.54 5.84
C GLU A 162 43.17 -24.90 4.38
N ALA A 163 42.28 -25.85 4.14
CA ALA A 163 41.81 -26.17 2.81
C ALA A 163 41.12 -24.98 2.11
N LEU A 164 40.28 -24.22 2.82
CA LEU A 164 39.65 -23.01 2.28
C LEU A 164 40.69 -21.91 2.00
N CYS A 165 41.70 -21.77 2.85
CA CYS A 165 42.80 -20.83 2.63
C CYS A 165 43.59 -21.19 1.35
N HIS A 166 43.87 -22.48 1.12
CA HIS A 166 44.51 -22.95 -0.11
C HIS A 166 43.64 -22.69 -1.35
N LEU A 167 42.33 -22.95 -1.28
CA LEU A 167 41.42 -22.67 -2.39
C LEU A 167 41.37 -21.17 -2.72
N LYS A 168 41.34 -20.31 -1.70
CA LYS A 168 41.42 -18.86 -1.85
C LYS A 168 42.72 -18.41 -2.55
N GLN A 169 43.85 -19.01 -2.18
CA GLN A 169 45.17 -18.69 -2.77
C GLN A 169 45.31 -19.19 -4.22
N GLN A 170 44.67 -20.31 -4.56
CA GLN A 170 44.70 -20.88 -5.91
C GLN A 170 43.77 -20.14 -6.87
N GLU A 171 42.71 -19.50 -6.37
CA GLU A 171 41.72 -18.84 -7.21
C GLU A 171 42.24 -17.48 -7.69
N THR A 172 42.45 -17.37 -9.01
CA THR A 172 42.92 -16.15 -9.69
C THR A 172 41.82 -15.38 -10.41
N THR A 173 40.59 -15.90 -10.41
CA THR A 173 39.43 -15.34 -11.09
C THR A 173 38.66 -14.33 -10.22
N VAL A 174 37.61 -13.71 -10.76
CA VAL A 174 36.68 -12.83 -10.02
C VAL A 174 36.04 -13.55 -8.82
N LEU A 175 36.01 -14.89 -8.82
CA LEU A 175 35.50 -15.70 -7.72
C LEU A 175 36.33 -15.56 -6.44
N HIS A 176 37.58 -15.09 -6.52
CA HIS A 176 38.41 -14.81 -5.35
C HIS A 176 37.63 -14.06 -4.26
N GLN A 177 36.76 -13.12 -4.65
CA GLN A 177 35.91 -12.38 -3.71
C GLN A 177 35.02 -13.31 -2.86
N SER A 178 34.34 -14.27 -3.48
CA SER A 178 33.45 -15.22 -2.78
C SER A 178 34.22 -16.19 -1.89
N TYR A 179 35.40 -16.65 -2.32
CA TYR A 179 36.28 -17.49 -1.49
C TYR A 179 36.82 -16.73 -0.27
N SER A 180 37.25 -15.49 -0.44
CA SER A 180 37.73 -14.63 0.64
C SER A 180 36.62 -14.30 1.65
N MET A 181 35.38 -14.10 1.19
CA MET A 181 34.21 -13.95 2.07
C MET A 181 33.89 -15.22 2.86
N LEU A 182 33.87 -16.37 2.20
CA LEU A 182 33.62 -17.66 2.86
C LEU A 182 34.68 -17.96 3.93
N TYR A 183 35.96 -17.79 3.58
CA TYR A 183 37.08 -18.00 4.49
C TYR A 183 37.01 -17.05 5.70
N THR A 184 36.73 -15.77 5.48
CA THR A 184 36.63 -14.78 6.56
C THR A 184 35.49 -15.11 7.53
N GLN A 185 34.34 -15.51 7.00
CA GLN A 185 33.19 -15.88 7.83
C GLN A 185 33.45 -17.14 8.66
N ALA A 186 34.03 -18.18 8.04
CA ALA A 186 34.41 -19.42 8.74
C ALA A 186 35.48 -19.15 9.82
N LEU A 187 36.51 -18.36 9.50
CA LEU A 187 37.56 -17.97 10.44
C LEU A 187 36.99 -17.20 11.64
N LYS A 188 36.13 -16.22 11.36
CA LYS A 188 35.46 -15.41 12.40
C LYS A 188 34.64 -16.28 13.36
N ASN A 189 33.82 -17.17 12.83
CA ASN A 189 32.99 -18.06 13.64
C ASN A 189 33.85 -19.07 14.43
N ALA A 190 34.91 -19.61 13.85
CA ALA A 190 35.84 -20.48 14.55
C ALA A 190 36.52 -19.77 15.73
N ILE A 191 36.95 -18.53 15.56
CA ILE A 191 37.51 -17.68 16.62
C ILE A 191 36.46 -17.39 17.69
N ARG A 192 35.21 -17.10 17.31
CA ARG A 192 34.10 -16.88 18.25
C ARG A 192 33.80 -18.10 19.11
N ILE A 193 33.90 -19.32 18.55
CA ILE A 193 33.72 -20.56 19.33
C ILE A 193 34.90 -20.76 20.28
N LEU A 194 36.12 -20.48 19.84
CA LEU A 194 37.30 -20.55 20.69
C LEU A 194 37.22 -19.55 21.85
N SER A 195 36.73 -18.33 21.63
CA SER A 195 36.60 -17.31 22.69
C SER A 195 35.54 -17.64 23.74
N GLN A 196 34.64 -18.60 23.46
CA GLN A 196 33.64 -19.10 24.42
C GLN A 196 34.13 -20.30 25.25
N GLN A 197 35.24 -20.94 24.87
CA GLN A 197 35.80 -22.09 25.59
C GLN A 197 36.70 -21.61 26.75
N GLN A 198 36.57 -22.25 27.92
CA GLN A 198 37.32 -21.85 29.13
C GLN A 198 38.81 -22.32 29.11
N ASP A 199 39.15 -23.38 28.37
CA ASP A 199 40.51 -23.95 28.31
C ASP A 199 41.11 -23.85 26.90
N VAL A 200 41.62 -22.67 26.49
CA VAL A 200 42.23 -22.46 25.18
C VAL A 200 43.75 -22.46 25.27
N ASP A 201 44.39 -23.46 24.65
CA ASP A 201 45.85 -23.55 24.50
C ASP A 201 46.29 -23.15 23.08
N ASN A 202 47.55 -22.72 22.92
CA ASN A 202 48.16 -22.43 21.61
C ASN A 202 48.06 -23.62 20.63
N GLY A 203 48.11 -24.85 21.15
CA GLY A 203 47.90 -26.05 20.35
C GLY A 203 46.48 -26.15 19.76
N LYS A 204 45.44 -25.75 20.52
CA LYS A 204 44.05 -25.75 20.03
C LYS A 204 43.83 -24.67 18.97
N LEU A 205 44.38 -23.48 19.16
CA LEU A 205 44.35 -22.42 18.15
C LEU A 205 45.01 -22.88 16.84
N ARG A 206 46.20 -23.47 16.93
CA ARG A 206 46.90 -24.01 15.76
C ARG A 206 46.15 -25.16 15.09
N ASN A 207 45.52 -26.04 15.87
CA ASN A 207 44.73 -27.15 15.33
C ASN A 207 43.47 -26.67 14.60
N VAL A 208 42.83 -25.59 15.06
CA VAL A 208 41.69 -25.00 14.35
C VAL A 208 42.16 -24.34 13.05
N LEU A 209 43.27 -23.59 13.08
CA LEU A 209 43.82 -22.97 11.88
C LEU A 209 44.33 -23.99 10.85
N ALA A 210 44.89 -25.12 11.30
CA ALA A 210 45.38 -26.24 10.47
C ALA A 210 44.33 -27.34 10.23
N GLY A 211 43.05 -27.05 10.48
CA GLY A 211 41.98 -28.02 10.26
C GLY A 211 41.76 -28.30 8.77
N ASN A 212 41.84 -29.59 8.39
CA ASN A 212 41.57 -30.06 7.01
C ASN A 212 40.46 -31.12 6.89
N GLU A 213 40.01 -31.72 7.99
CA GLU A 213 39.17 -32.92 7.97
C GLU A 213 37.76 -32.68 8.50
N GLY A 214 36.75 -33.05 7.69
CA GLY A 214 35.34 -33.12 8.11
C GLY A 214 34.61 -31.77 8.24
N PHE A 215 33.35 -31.85 8.68
CA PHE A 215 32.51 -30.72 9.05
C PHE A 215 32.18 -30.80 10.54
N ALA A 216 32.20 -29.68 11.24
CA ALA A 216 31.92 -29.64 12.67
C ALA A 216 30.41 -29.43 12.92
N TRP A 217 29.68 -30.52 13.16
CA TRP A 217 28.23 -30.51 13.39
C TRP A 217 27.78 -30.07 14.79
N LYS A 218 28.71 -29.81 15.72
CA LYS A 218 28.39 -29.40 17.09
C LYS A 218 28.12 -27.90 17.13
N SER A 219 26.86 -27.49 17.14
CA SER A 219 26.46 -26.09 17.31
C SER A 219 26.67 -25.63 18.76
N ALA A 220 27.42 -24.56 18.95
CA ALA A 220 27.30 -23.77 20.16
C ALA A 220 25.95 -23.03 20.08
N ASN A 221 24.94 -23.51 20.82
CA ASN A 221 23.61 -22.88 20.92
C ASN A 221 23.71 -21.40 21.35
N THR A 222 23.95 -20.53 20.38
CA THR A 222 23.94 -19.07 20.52
C THR A 222 23.27 -18.45 19.31
N ALA A 223 22.03 -18.88 19.05
CA ALA A 223 21.09 -18.13 18.25
C ALA A 223 20.65 -16.88 19.03
N LYS A 224 21.52 -15.86 19.10
CA LYS A 224 21.13 -14.50 19.46
C LYS A 224 21.81 -13.53 18.50
N SER A 225 20.96 -12.95 17.66
CA SER A 225 21.08 -11.71 16.88
C SER A 225 22.50 -11.28 16.47
N VAL A 226 22.80 -11.48 15.19
CA VAL A 226 24.00 -11.02 14.48
C VAL A 226 24.07 -9.49 14.35
N LEU A 227 23.10 -8.73 14.87
CA LEU A 227 22.94 -7.31 14.54
C LEU A 227 23.24 -6.31 15.67
N SER A 228 23.61 -6.76 16.88
CA SER A 228 23.91 -5.82 17.98
C SER A 228 25.19 -6.22 18.71
N VAL A 229 26.33 -5.84 18.16
CA VAL A 229 27.61 -5.91 18.89
C VAL A 229 27.71 -4.66 19.78
N ASN A 230 27.14 -4.72 20.98
CA ASN A 230 27.54 -3.78 22.03
C ASN A 230 28.89 -4.24 22.60
N MET A 231 29.86 -3.31 22.67
CA MET A 231 31.22 -3.54 23.19
C MET A 231 31.26 -4.31 24.52
N ALA A 232 30.24 -4.14 25.37
CA ALA A 232 30.14 -4.79 26.67
C ALA A 232 29.94 -6.32 26.65
N GLN A 233 29.69 -6.94 25.49
CA GLN A 233 29.31 -8.36 25.39
C GLN A 233 30.16 -9.19 24.42
N VAL A 234 31.28 -8.68 23.90
CA VAL A 234 32.14 -9.45 22.98
C VAL A 234 33.00 -10.45 23.77
N PRO A 235 32.91 -11.77 23.49
CA PRO A 235 33.76 -12.76 24.14
C PRO A 235 35.22 -12.60 23.71
N GLN A 236 36.13 -12.48 24.67
CA GLN A 236 37.55 -12.22 24.44
C GLN A 236 38.42 -13.46 24.66
N LEU A 237 39.41 -13.66 23.78
CA LEU A 237 40.44 -14.69 23.94
C LEU A 237 41.50 -14.29 24.99
N PRO A 238 42.10 -15.26 25.70
CA PRO A 238 43.19 -14.99 26.63
C PRO A 238 44.39 -14.32 25.94
N MET A 239 44.95 -13.28 26.58
CA MET A 239 46.11 -12.52 26.11
C MET A 239 47.43 -13.32 26.04
N THR A 240 47.45 -14.56 26.56
CA THR A 240 48.64 -15.41 26.69
C THR A 240 48.96 -16.25 25.45
N LEU A 241 48.14 -16.16 24.39
CA LEU A 241 48.28 -16.94 23.15
C LEU A 241 49.19 -16.22 22.12
N ASP A 242 49.88 -16.98 21.25
CA ASP A 242 50.65 -16.42 20.12
C ASP A 242 49.73 -16.21 18.91
N PHE A 243 49.48 -14.95 18.58
CA PHE A 243 48.60 -14.54 17.48
C PHE A 243 49.33 -14.18 16.18
N LYS A 244 50.63 -14.50 16.03
CA LYS A 244 51.41 -14.14 14.83
C LYS A 244 50.82 -14.67 13.52
N GLU A 245 50.43 -15.94 13.48
CA GLU A 245 49.84 -16.57 12.29
C GLU A 245 48.51 -15.89 11.93
N LEU A 246 47.65 -15.68 12.93
CA LEU A 246 46.38 -14.98 12.74
C LEU A 246 46.58 -13.53 12.27
N LYS A 247 47.52 -12.79 12.87
CA LYS A 247 47.88 -11.43 12.45
C LYS A 247 48.35 -11.40 10.99
N SER A 248 49.16 -12.37 10.56
CA SER A 248 49.59 -12.50 9.17
C SER A 248 48.41 -12.73 8.22
N ILE A 249 47.49 -13.63 8.59
CA ILE A 249 46.27 -13.91 7.82
C ILE A 249 45.39 -12.66 7.70
N MET A 250 45.17 -11.94 8.80
CA MET A 250 44.36 -10.71 8.80
C MET A 250 44.99 -9.60 7.98
N THR A 251 46.31 -9.47 8.01
CA THR A 251 47.05 -8.48 7.21
C THR A 251 46.93 -8.81 5.72
N LEU A 252 47.08 -10.09 5.35
CA LEU A 252 46.86 -10.56 3.98
C LEU A 252 45.42 -10.30 3.50
N LEU A 253 44.41 -10.59 4.33
CA LEU A 253 43.00 -10.29 3.97
C LEU A 253 42.75 -8.79 3.80
N LEU A 254 43.40 -7.94 4.61
CA LEU A 254 43.33 -6.49 4.44
C LEU A 254 43.97 -6.03 3.14
N GLU A 255 45.08 -6.65 2.72
CA GLU A 255 45.67 -6.40 1.41
C GLU A 255 44.78 -6.92 0.27
N GLU A 256 44.22 -8.12 0.38
CA GLU A 256 43.28 -8.66 -0.62
C GLU A 256 41.98 -7.85 -0.73
N SER A 257 41.61 -7.10 0.33
CA SER A 257 40.46 -6.20 0.31
C SER A 257 40.49 -5.17 -0.83
N TYR A 258 41.68 -4.84 -1.36
CA TYR A 258 41.84 -3.94 -2.51
C TYR A 258 41.24 -4.50 -3.81
N LEU A 259 41.09 -5.82 -3.92
CA LEU A 259 40.62 -6.50 -5.14
C LEU A 259 39.10 -6.74 -5.14
N MET A 260 38.41 -6.40 -4.07
CA MET A 260 36.99 -6.72 -3.86
C MET A 260 36.09 -5.54 -4.22
N THR A 261 34.83 -5.84 -4.56
CA THR A 261 33.78 -4.81 -4.68
C THR A 261 33.48 -4.13 -3.34
N SER A 262 33.03 -2.88 -3.36
CA SER A 262 32.68 -2.08 -2.17
C SER A 262 31.81 -2.79 -1.12
N PRO A 263 30.69 -3.48 -1.47
CA PRO A 263 29.86 -4.16 -0.47
C PRO A 263 30.58 -5.35 0.18
N SER A 264 31.33 -6.14 -0.60
CA SER A 264 32.10 -7.26 -0.03
C SER A 264 33.31 -6.80 0.76
N GLN A 265 33.94 -5.69 0.37
CA GLN A 265 34.97 -5.05 1.17
C GLN A 265 34.40 -4.56 2.51
N ALA A 266 33.21 -3.93 2.52
CA ALA A 266 32.56 -3.51 3.75
C ALA A 266 32.21 -4.70 4.67
N ALA A 267 31.72 -5.81 4.10
CA ALA A 267 31.45 -7.05 4.84
C ALA A 267 32.74 -7.68 5.41
N LEU A 268 33.83 -7.69 4.63
CA LEU A 268 35.15 -8.13 5.08
C LEU A 268 35.61 -7.31 6.28
N LEU A 269 35.57 -5.98 6.15
CA LEU A 269 36.00 -5.06 7.20
C LEU A 269 35.20 -5.29 8.48
N ARG A 270 33.87 -5.45 8.39
CA ARG A 270 33.03 -5.79 9.55
C ARG A 270 33.48 -7.09 10.22
N GLY A 271 33.71 -8.15 9.43
CA GLY A 271 34.19 -9.43 9.95
C GLY A 271 35.57 -9.34 10.62
N LEU A 272 36.50 -8.60 10.02
CA LEU A 272 37.83 -8.35 10.58
C LEU A 272 37.77 -7.53 11.88
N VAL A 273 36.90 -6.52 11.95
CA VAL A 273 36.69 -5.70 13.15
C VAL A 273 36.17 -6.55 14.30
N GLU A 274 35.17 -7.40 14.05
CA GLU A 274 34.67 -8.35 15.04
C GLU A 274 35.78 -9.30 15.54
N MET A 275 36.64 -9.79 14.63
CA MET A 275 37.77 -10.65 15.01
C MET A 275 38.83 -9.91 15.85
N VAL A 276 39.20 -8.68 15.50
CA VAL A 276 40.12 -7.87 16.32
C VAL A 276 39.50 -7.58 17.70
N ALA A 277 38.20 -7.32 17.78
CA ALA A 277 37.52 -7.10 19.05
C ALA A 277 37.50 -8.36 19.94
N MET A 278 37.44 -9.57 19.36
CA MET A 278 37.55 -10.84 20.08
C MET A 278 38.99 -11.20 20.48
N VAL A 279 40.00 -10.66 19.78
CA VAL A 279 41.42 -10.99 19.97
C VAL A 279 42.17 -9.77 20.52
N PRO A 280 42.19 -9.56 21.85
CA PRO A 280 42.83 -8.39 22.44
C PRO A 280 44.35 -8.33 22.23
N GLY A 281 45.00 -9.44 21.83
CA GLY A 281 46.42 -9.48 21.51
C GLY A 281 46.80 -8.80 20.18
N ILE A 282 45.82 -8.44 19.35
CA ILE A 282 46.03 -7.73 18.08
C ILE A 282 45.59 -6.28 18.23
N SER A 283 46.52 -5.33 18.05
CA SER A 283 46.18 -3.90 18.10
C SER A 283 45.28 -3.49 16.92
N PRO A 284 44.23 -2.69 17.15
CA PRO A 284 43.40 -2.10 16.09
C PRO A 284 44.18 -1.26 15.07
N ALA A 285 45.42 -0.87 15.39
CA ALA A 285 46.28 -0.07 14.50
C ALA A 285 46.53 -0.70 13.12
N ILE A 286 46.28 -2.01 12.93
CA ILE A 286 46.37 -2.67 11.62
C ILE A 286 45.43 -2.00 10.59
N PHE A 287 44.30 -1.43 11.03
CA PHE A 287 43.37 -0.75 10.13
C PHE A 287 43.83 0.66 9.71
N LYS A 288 44.85 1.26 10.34
CA LYS A 288 45.28 2.66 10.06
C LYS A 288 45.68 2.88 8.60
N SER A 289 46.34 1.91 7.97
CA SER A 289 46.71 1.99 6.56
C SER A 289 45.48 2.07 5.64
N GLN A 290 44.41 1.37 6.00
CA GLN A 290 43.16 1.36 5.25
C GLN A 290 42.31 2.61 5.49
N LEU A 291 42.34 3.16 6.72
CA LEU A 291 41.56 4.34 7.08
C LEU A 291 41.87 5.55 6.18
N LEU A 292 43.14 5.80 5.86
CA LEU A 292 43.54 6.89 4.96
C LEU A 292 42.79 6.86 3.62
N ARG A 293 42.56 5.65 3.07
CA ARG A 293 41.79 5.46 1.85
C ARG A 293 40.28 5.57 2.11
N LEU A 294 39.79 4.94 3.17
CA LEU A 294 38.36 4.92 3.51
C LEU A 294 37.81 6.32 3.77
N PHE A 295 38.64 7.19 4.37
CA PHE A 295 38.36 8.63 4.52
C PHE A 295 38.15 9.35 3.19
N GLY A 296 38.58 8.79 2.06
CA GLY A 296 38.39 9.31 0.70
C GLY A 296 37.14 8.78 -0.03
N THR A 297 36.44 7.76 0.49
CA THR A 297 35.42 7.00 -0.27
C THR A 297 34.03 7.63 -0.33
N THR A 298 33.44 7.69 -1.53
CA THR A 298 32.06 8.17 -1.74
C THR A 298 31.01 7.09 -1.56
N GLU A 299 31.42 5.82 -1.53
CA GLU A 299 30.54 4.67 -1.37
C GLU A 299 29.99 4.58 0.06
N VAL A 300 28.68 4.38 0.18
CA VAL A 300 27.94 4.42 1.46
C VAL A 300 28.33 3.24 2.35
N GLU A 301 28.53 2.06 1.77
CA GLU A 301 28.84 0.82 2.48
C GLU A 301 30.20 0.90 3.18
N LEU A 302 31.20 1.51 2.52
CA LEU A 302 32.54 1.71 3.06
C LEU A 302 32.55 2.80 4.14
N MET A 303 31.76 3.87 3.95
CA MET A 303 31.56 4.88 4.99
C MET A 303 30.92 4.26 6.25
N HIS A 304 29.88 3.44 6.07
CA HIS A 304 29.23 2.75 7.17
C HIS A 304 30.19 1.78 7.89
N ALA A 305 31.04 1.06 7.16
CA ALA A 305 32.09 0.23 7.77
C ALA A 305 33.10 1.06 8.58
N THR A 306 33.39 2.29 8.15
CA THR A 306 34.28 3.22 8.86
C THR A 306 33.63 3.73 10.16
N LEU A 307 32.35 4.07 10.12
CA LEU A 307 31.57 4.44 11.32
C LEU A 307 31.44 3.26 12.29
N PHE A 308 31.27 2.04 11.77
CA PHE A 308 31.29 0.83 12.59
C PHE A 308 32.65 0.63 13.28
N MET A 309 33.77 0.82 12.56
CA MET A 309 35.11 0.81 13.16
C MET A 309 35.26 1.86 14.25
N LYS A 310 34.68 3.05 14.05
CA LYS A 310 34.67 4.12 15.05
C LYS A 310 33.90 3.72 16.30
N GLY A 311 32.69 3.19 16.15
CA GLY A 311 31.87 2.71 17.27
C GLY A 311 32.52 1.59 18.07
N MET A 312 33.31 0.75 17.41
CA MET A 312 34.00 -0.38 18.05
C MET A 312 35.33 -0.03 18.71
N PHE A 313 36.16 0.83 18.11
CA PHE A 313 37.53 1.07 18.59
C PHE A 313 37.80 2.50 19.08
N THR A 314 36.87 3.44 18.91
CA THR A 314 36.91 4.81 19.47
C THR A 314 38.33 5.41 19.53
N ASP A 315 38.85 5.71 20.72
CA ASP A 315 40.16 6.33 20.97
C ASP A 315 41.36 5.44 20.60
N SER A 316 41.16 4.13 20.46
CA SER A 316 42.24 3.20 20.13
C SER A 316 42.67 3.28 18.66
N LEU A 317 41.78 3.79 17.80
CA LEU A 317 41.98 3.83 16.35
C LEU A 317 41.88 5.25 15.77
N PHE A 318 40.93 6.06 16.23
CA PHE A 318 40.66 7.39 15.70
C PHE A 318 41.19 8.48 16.64
N THR A 319 41.80 9.51 16.06
CA THR A 319 42.13 10.75 16.78
C THR A 319 40.99 11.76 16.69
N ALA A 320 40.97 12.76 17.58
CA ALA A 320 39.96 13.84 17.52
C ALA A 320 39.99 14.61 16.18
N GLU A 321 41.15 14.71 15.51
CA GLU A 321 41.27 15.31 14.17
C GLU A 321 40.58 14.44 13.12
N ASP A 322 40.73 13.12 13.21
CA ASP A 322 40.07 12.16 12.32
C ASP A 322 38.55 12.19 12.48
N GLU A 323 38.06 12.34 13.72
CA GLU A 323 36.64 12.50 14.03
C GLU A 323 36.05 13.77 13.41
N HIS A 324 36.73 14.90 13.60
CA HIS A 324 36.33 16.16 12.99
C HIS A 324 36.32 16.08 11.46
N PHE A 325 37.32 15.43 10.86
CA PHE A 325 37.37 15.21 9.42
C PHE A 325 36.21 14.34 8.92
N LEU A 326 35.89 13.26 9.64
CA LEU A 326 34.78 12.35 9.33
C LEU A 326 33.43 13.08 9.40
N LEU A 327 33.21 13.87 10.45
CA LEU A 327 32.00 14.69 10.59
C LEU A 327 31.87 15.74 9.48
N LYS A 328 32.95 16.48 9.18
CA LYS A 328 32.97 17.44 8.07
C LYS A 328 32.62 16.78 6.74
N ARG A 329 33.09 15.55 6.51
CA ARG A 329 32.78 14.77 5.31
C ARG A 329 31.32 14.34 5.28
N LEU A 330 30.77 13.80 6.38
CA LEU A 330 29.36 13.40 6.46
C LEU A 330 28.44 14.59 6.14
N VAL A 331 28.74 15.75 6.72
CA VAL A 331 28.03 17.01 6.47
C VAL A 331 28.10 17.41 4.99
N GLY A 332 29.29 17.37 4.38
CA GLY A 332 29.45 17.65 2.96
C GLY A 332 28.69 16.67 2.04
N MET A 333 28.68 15.38 2.38
CA MET A 333 27.97 14.35 1.62
C MET A 333 26.46 14.48 1.76
N ALA A 334 25.95 14.84 2.94
CA ALA A 334 24.53 15.09 3.15
C ALA A 334 23.97 16.21 2.26
N GLN A 335 24.81 17.15 1.81
CA GLN A 335 24.43 18.23 0.87
C GLN A 335 24.60 17.86 -0.61
N HIS A 336 25.43 16.88 -0.94
CA HIS A 336 25.94 16.69 -2.30
C HIS A 336 24.81 16.49 -3.34
N PRO A 337 24.75 17.31 -4.41
CA PRO A 337 23.60 17.34 -5.31
C PRO A 337 23.40 16.03 -6.08
N LEU A 338 24.48 15.33 -6.43
CA LEU A 338 24.42 14.10 -7.23
C LEU A 338 23.99 12.85 -6.45
N LEU A 339 23.91 12.93 -5.11
CA LEU A 339 23.51 11.78 -4.29
C LEU A 339 21.99 11.64 -4.24
N ARG A 340 21.52 10.40 -4.11
CA ARG A 340 20.10 10.08 -4.02
C ARG A 340 19.54 10.47 -2.65
N ILE A 341 18.21 10.63 -2.57
CA ILE A 341 17.52 10.99 -1.33
C ILE A 341 17.81 10.01 -0.17
N PRO A 342 17.76 8.67 -0.37
CA PRO A 342 18.05 7.73 0.72
C PRO A 342 19.48 7.84 1.25
N GLU A 343 20.45 8.10 0.37
CA GLU A 343 21.86 8.27 0.75
C GLU A 343 22.04 9.55 1.58
N LYS A 344 21.39 10.65 1.19
CA LYS A 344 21.38 11.91 1.95
C LYS A 344 20.78 11.72 3.35
N ILE A 345 19.66 11.00 3.45
CA ILE A 345 19.02 10.70 4.74
C ILE A 345 19.94 9.83 5.60
N PHE A 346 20.57 8.82 5.01
CA PHE A 346 21.54 7.97 5.70
C PHE A 346 22.70 8.78 6.28
N TYR A 347 23.27 9.73 5.53
CA TYR A 347 24.34 10.59 6.07
C TYR A 347 23.84 11.49 7.21
N MET A 348 22.62 12.01 7.12
CA MET A 348 22.02 12.80 8.21
C MET A 348 21.80 11.97 9.47
N ASP A 349 21.32 10.74 9.32
CA ASP A 349 21.14 9.79 10.42
C ASP A 349 22.48 9.42 11.08
N CYS A 350 23.52 9.24 10.27
CA CYS A 350 24.89 9.01 10.75
C CYS A 350 25.46 10.20 11.55
N ILE A 351 25.04 11.44 11.25
CA ILE A 351 25.46 12.62 12.02
C ILE A 351 24.74 12.66 13.36
N LEU A 352 23.43 12.36 13.39
CA LEU A 352 22.65 12.33 14.64
C LEU A 352 23.14 11.23 15.59
N HIS A 353 23.47 10.05 15.06
CA HIS A 353 23.90 8.89 15.84
C HIS A 353 25.41 8.65 15.79
N PHE A 354 26.21 9.72 15.68
CA PHE A 354 27.66 9.57 15.58
C PHE A 354 28.25 8.98 16.87
N PRO A 355 29.05 7.89 16.79
CA PRO A 355 29.63 7.25 17.97
C PRO A 355 30.76 8.09 18.57
N GLU A 356 30.44 8.94 19.54
CA GLU A 356 31.41 9.71 20.32
C GLU A 356 32.02 8.90 21.47
N ASN A 357 33.19 9.33 21.95
CA ASN A 357 33.96 8.61 22.99
C ASN A 357 33.39 8.81 24.41
N ARG A 358 32.18 9.37 24.52
CA ARG A 358 31.48 9.59 25.80
C ARG A 358 30.37 8.56 25.95
N PRO A 359 30.11 8.00 27.15
CA PRO A 359 28.96 7.14 27.36
C PRO A 359 27.70 7.96 27.08
N ILE A 360 27.01 7.62 26.00
CA ILE A 360 25.68 8.09 25.66
C ILE A 360 24.83 7.88 26.91
N SER A 361 24.29 8.95 27.50
CA SER A 361 23.30 8.82 28.56
C SER A 361 22.21 7.88 28.04
N SER A 362 21.88 6.87 28.82
CA SER A 362 20.90 5.84 28.50
C SER A 362 19.46 6.38 28.51
N SER A 363 19.22 7.54 27.91
CA SER A 363 17.92 8.00 27.43
C SER A 363 18.00 7.93 25.92
N GLY A 364 17.06 7.25 25.26
CA GLY A 364 16.96 7.21 23.80
C GLY A 364 16.54 8.55 23.19
N GLU A 365 17.09 9.65 23.69
CA GLU A 365 16.91 11.01 23.18
C GLU A 365 18.01 11.29 22.16
N GLU A 366 17.64 11.87 21.02
CA GLU A 366 18.55 12.29 19.95
C GLU A 366 19.47 13.40 20.49
N CYS A 367 20.63 13.06 21.03
CA CYS A 367 21.64 14.03 21.46
C CYS A 367 22.65 14.27 20.33
N LEU A 368 23.01 15.52 20.06
CA LEU A 368 24.00 15.80 19.02
C LEU A 368 25.41 15.42 19.48
N PRO A 369 26.30 15.12 18.52
CA PRO A 369 27.71 14.97 18.82
C PRO A 369 28.31 16.33 19.21
N VAL A 370 29.09 16.38 20.30
CA VAL A 370 29.78 17.57 20.85
C VAL A 370 30.64 18.30 19.80
N LEU A 371 31.15 17.58 18.80
CA LEU A 371 31.99 18.16 17.74
C LEU A 371 31.18 18.83 16.61
N VAL A 372 29.86 18.70 16.58
CA VAL A 372 28.99 19.34 15.57
C VAL A 372 28.72 20.78 15.99
N THR A 373 29.47 21.71 15.42
CA THR A 373 29.28 23.15 15.65
C THR A 373 28.40 23.79 14.57
N PRO A 374 27.73 24.93 14.87
CA PRO A 374 26.96 25.71 13.89
C PRO A 374 27.75 26.05 12.62
N GLN A 375 29.07 26.24 12.75
CA GLN A 375 29.97 26.55 11.62
C GLN A 375 30.12 25.39 10.64
N LEU A 376 30.11 24.13 11.12
CA LEU A 376 30.14 22.96 10.27
C LEU A 376 28.81 22.79 9.52
N THR A 377 27.70 23.07 10.19
CA THR A 377 26.35 22.85 9.67
C THR A 377 25.82 23.96 8.77
N LEU A 378 26.60 25.04 8.52
CA LEU A 378 26.23 26.12 7.58
C LEU A 378 25.85 25.61 6.18
N SER A 379 26.44 24.49 5.76
CA SER A 379 26.13 23.85 4.47
C SER A 379 24.77 23.13 4.44
N LEU A 380 24.18 22.85 5.60
CA LEU A 380 22.95 22.06 5.75
C LEU A 380 21.68 22.91 5.84
N PHE A 381 21.77 24.25 5.73
CA PHE A 381 20.60 25.11 5.81
C PHE A 381 19.53 24.71 4.76
N PRO A 382 18.28 24.46 5.20
CA PRO A 382 17.23 23.98 4.33
C PRO A 382 16.81 25.09 3.36
N THR A 383 16.64 24.72 2.10
CA THR A 383 16.07 25.58 1.06
C THR A 383 14.71 25.04 0.62
N VAL A 384 13.84 25.90 0.10
CA VAL A 384 12.49 25.52 -0.36
C VAL A 384 12.53 24.50 -1.51
N PHE A 385 13.68 24.37 -2.19
CA PHE A 385 13.88 23.42 -3.29
C PHE A 385 14.32 22.02 -2.84
N ASN A 386 14.54 21.80 -1.53
CA ASN A 386 14.86 20.48 -1.02
C ASN A 386 13.62 19.58 -0.99
N ASP A 387 13.84 18.27 -1.17
CA ASP A 387 12.80 17.26 -0.97
C ASP A 387 12.27 17.33 0.47
N SER A 388 10.96 17.13 0.64
CA SER A 388 10.25 17.20 1.92
C SER A 388 10.94 16.42 3.04
N THR A 389 11.41 15.21 2.77
CA THR A 389 12.02 14.33 3.77
C THR A 389 13.40 14.83 4.19
N THR A 390 14.26 15.14 3.22
CA THR A 390 15.62 15.67 3.47
C THR A 390 15.59 17.02 4.18
N MET A 391 14.60 17.86 3.84
CA MET A 391 14.42 19.16 4.45
C MET A 391 14.07 19.02 5.93
N LEU A 392 13.10 18.17 6.27
CA LEU A 392 12.69 17.96 7.66
C LEU A 392 13.83 17.39 8.52
N CYS A 393 14.60 16.43 8.01
CA CYS A 393 15.75 15.89 8.74
C CYS A 393 16.83 16.96 8.98
N ARG A 394 17.14 17.80 7.98
CA ARG A 394 18.07 18.92 8.14
C ARG A 394 17.56 19.97 9.11
N PHE A 395 16.26 20.26 9.04
CA PHE A 395 15.61 21.19 9.93
C PHE A 395 15.66 20.71 11.39
N ASN A 396 15.40 19.42 11.66
CA ASN A 396 15.53 18.85 13.01
C ASN A 396 16.98 18.95 13.53
N LEU A 397 17.95 18.55 12.70
CA LEU A 397 19.36 18.62 13.08
C LEU A 397 19.78 20.06 13.43
N LEU A 398 19.40 21.04 12.62
CA LEU A 398 19.72 22.44 12.90
C LEU A 398 19.00 22.98 14.14
N CYS A 399 17.77 22.54 14.41
CA CYS A 399 17.07 22.90 15.64
C CYS A 399 17.84 22.42 16.88
N LEU A 400 18.33 21.17 16.85
CA LEU A 400 19.17 20.63 17.92
C LEU A 400 20.49 21.40 18.05
N VAL A 401 21.15 21.75 16.93
CA VAL A 401 22.46 22.43 16.96
C VAL A 401 22.34 23.82 17.59
N HIS A 402 21.27 24.53 17.26
CA HIS A 402 20.98 25.85 17.83
C HIS A 402 20.37 25.78 19.24
N LEU A 403 19.91 24.62 19.70
CA LEU A 403 19.51 24.41 21.09
C LEU A 403 20.74 24.23 22.00
N GLU A 404 21.79 23.55 21.51
CA GLU A 404 23.03 23.32 22.26
C GLU A 404 24.01 24.51 22.19
N ALA A 405 24.01 25.28 21.10
CA ALA A 405 24.77 26.52 20.99
C ALA A 405 24.05 27.65 21.75
N ASN A 406 24.50 27.93 22.98
CA ASN A 406 23.94 28.98 23.85
C ASN A 406 23.69 30.32 23.12
N GLU A 407 22.61 31.01 23.54
CA GLU A 407 21.94 32.16 22.91
C GLU A 407 22.79 33.40 22.58
N GLU A 408 24.04 33.50 23.03
CA GLU A 408 24.78 34.78 23.06
C GLU A 408 25.54 35.11 21.76
N GLU A 409 25.82 34.17 20.86
CA GLU A 409 26.62 34.43 19.65
C GLU A 409 25.87 34.23 18.31
N ASP A 410 24.78 33.44 18.24
CA ASP A 410 24.21 32.95 16.97
C ASP A 410 22.70 33.25 16.75
N GLY A 411 22.20 34.42 17.16
CA GLY A 411 20.82 34.85 16.87
C GLY A 411 20.45 34.87 15.37
N GLN A 412 21.43 34.81 14.46
CA GLN A 412 21.22 34.76 13.01
C GLN A 412 20.71 33.39 12.53
N GLY A 413 21.15 32.29 13.13
CA GLY A 413 20.76 30.93 12.72
C GLY A 413 19.29 30.62 13.04
N LEU A 414 18.87 30.97 14.26
CA LEU A 414 17.46 30.86 14.69
C LEU A 414 16.54 31.77 13.85
N GLY A 415 17.03 32.95 13.48
CA GLY A 415 16.37 33.86 12.53
C GLY A 415 16.13 33.20 11.17
N TYR A 416 17.13 32.52 10.62
CA TYR A 416 16.99 31.79 9.35
C TYR A 416 15.98 30.64 9.46
N LEU A 417 15.95 29.89 10.56
CA LEU A 417 15.01 28.79 10.76
C LEU A 417 13.56 29.29 10.79
N ILE A 418 13.28 30.37 11.52
CA ILE A 418 11.92 30.95 11.52
C ILE A 418 11.57 31.55 10.16
N ASP A 419 12.50 32.22 9.49
CA ASP A 419 12.26 32.77 8.14
C ASP A 419 11.98 31.66 7.12
N HIS A 420 12.63 30.50 7.27
CA HIS A 420 12.36 29.32 6.44
C HIS A 420 10.95 28.76 6.69
N VAL A 421 10.54 28.60 7.96
CA VAL A 421 9.17 28.19 8.30
C VAL A 421 8.14 29.20 7.76
N MET A 422 8.43 30.50 7.85
CA MET A 422 7.58 31.55 7.28
C MET A 422 7.50 31.48 5.75
N ALA A 423 8.60 31.16 5.08
CA ALA A 423 8.62 30.95 3.63
C ALA A 423 7.76 29.73 3.23
N LEU A 424 7.85 28.62 3.97
CA LEU A 424 6.99 27.45 3.75
C LEU A 424 5.52 27.80 3.95
N LEU A 425 5.16 28.50 5.02
CA LEU A 425 3.78 28.96 5.25
C LEU A 425 3.27 29.87 4.12
N LYS A 426 4.12 30.72 3.55
CA LYS A 426 3.78 31.54 2.38
C LYS A 426 3.56 30.70 1.12
N THR A 427 4.29 29.59 0.94
CA THR A 427 4.03 28.67 -0.18
C THR A 427 2.69 27.93 -0.02
N VAL A 428 2.30 27.61 1.21
CA VAL A 428 0.99 26.99 1.51
C VAL A 428 -0.15 27.97 1.21
N ASP A 429 0.02 29.26 1.54
CA ASP A 429 -0.98 30.30 1.25
C ASP A 429 -1.28 30.43 -0.26
N ASN A 430 -0.28 30.23 -1.11
CA ASN A 430 -0.41 30.28 -2.58
C ASN A 430 -0.91 28.95 -3.21
N GLN A 431 -1.61 28.10 -2.44
CA GLN A 431 -2.09 26.76 -2.86
C GLN A 431 -0.97 25.78 -3.22
N GLY A 432 -0.07 25.53 -2.25
CA GLY A 432 0.88 24.42 -2.35
C GLY A 432 0.20 23.04 -2.39
N GLY A 433 0.85 22.05 -3.01
CA GLY A 433 0.37 20.67 -3.01
C GLY A 433 0.21 20.09 -1.60
N ARG A 434 -0.52 18.97 -1.48
CA ARG A 434 -0.73 18.27 -0.20
C ARG A 434 0.59 17.97 0.52
N GLU A 435 1.64 17.68 -0.23
CA GLU A 435 2.96 17.38 0.31
C GLU A 435 3.57 18.58 1.03
N THR A 436 3.69 19.75 0.37
CA THR A 436 4.28 20.96 0.98
C THR A 436 3.53 21.43 2.21
N LEU A 437 2.20 21.25 2.22
CA LEU A 437 1.37 21.50 3.38
C LEU A 437 1.77 20.60 4.56
N VAL A 438 1.84 19.28 4.36
CA VAL A 438 2.23 18.34 5.43
C VAL A 438 3.64 18.64 5.91
N THR A 439 4.56 18.95 5.01
CA THR A 439 5.94 19.29 5.34
C THR A 439 6.04 20.57 6.16
N ALA A 440 5.27 21.62 5.83
CA ALA A 440 5.23 22.86 6.60
C ALA A 440 4.71 22.62 8.03
N PHE A 441 3.61 21.88 8.21
CA PHE A 441 3.08 21.56 9.54
C PHE A 441 4.02 20.70 10.37
N ARG A 442 4.73 19.73 9.75
CA ARG A 442 5.76 18.95 10.42
C ARG A 442 6.97 19.79 10.83
N ALA A 443 7.41 20.72 9.99
CA ALA A 443 8.49 21.64 10.33
C ALA A 443 8.11 22.55 11.51
N ILE A 444 6.88 23.06 11.55
CA ILE A 444 6.36 23.85 12.69
C ILE A 444 6.33 23.01 13.96
N PHE A 445 5.88 21.75 13.87
CA PHE A 445 5.88 20.84 15.02
C PHE A 445 7.30 20.62 15.57
N ILE A 446 8.28 20.34 14.70
CA ILE A 446 9.68 20.18 15.10
C ILE A 446 10.23 21.46 15.74
N PHE A 447 9.93 22.62 15.15
CA PHE A 447 10.37 23.91 15.69
C PHE A 447 9.80 24.17 17.09
N LEU A 448 8.50 23.91 17.28
CA LEU A 448 7.82 24.09 18.56
C LEU A 448 8.24 23.06 19.60
N LEU A 449 8.69 21.87 19.19
CA LEU A 449 9.24 20.87 20.10
C LEU A 449 10.49 21.41 20.83
N HIS A 450 11.36 22.12 20.11
CA HIS A 450 12.63 22.59 20.64
C HIS A 450 12.57 24.01 21.22
N PHE A 451 11.80 24.92 20.60
CA PHE A 451 11.83 26.36 20.91
C PHE A 451 10.55 26.92 21.55
N ASN A 452 9.73 26.07 22.20
CA ASN A 452 8.47 26.52 22.82
C ASN A 452 8.66 27.61 23.89
N HIS A 453 9.80 27.62 24.57
CA HIS A 453 10.12 28.59 25.62
C HIS A 453 10.29 30.03 25.08
N MET A 454 10.49 30.20 23.76
CA MET A 454 10.74 31.49 23.13
C MET A 454 9.44 32.18 22.70
N GLU A 455 8.84 32.94 23.62
CA GLU A 455 7.52 33.58 23.42
C GLU A 455 7.44 34.45 22.16
N ASN A 456 8.47 35.25 21.87
CA ASN A 456 8.49 36.17 20.71
C ASN A 456 8.35 35.45 19.36
N LEU A 457 8.99 34.28 19.22
CA LEU A 457 8.96 33.49 17.98
C LEU A 457 7.64 32.71 17.89
N ALA A 458 7.18 32.19 19.02
CA ALA A 458 5.93 31.48 19.13
C ALA A 458 4.71 32.39 18.81
N GLU A 459 4.75 33.66 19.24
CA GLU A 459 3.74 34.68 18.90
C GLU A 459 3.68 34.99 17.41
N LYS A 460 4.85 35.16 16.76
CA LYS A 460 4.93 35.37 15.31
C LYS A 460 4.29 34.21 14.54
N LEU A 461 4.51 32.98 14.98
CA LEU A 461 3.89 31.79 14.38
C LEU A 461 2.38 31.76 14.60
N ILE A 462 1.88 32.07 15.81
CA ILE A 462 0.45 32.15 16.10
C ILE A 462 -0.24 33.15 15.18
N HIS A 463 0.33 34.35 15.01
CA HIS A 463 -0.25 35.38 14.17
C HIS A 463 -0.35 34.93 12.70
N ARG A 464 0.68 34.28 12.18
CA ARG A 464 0.72 33.82 10.78
C ARG A 464 -0.15 32.61 10.52
N LEU A 465 -0.25 31.67 11.46
CA LEU A 465 -1.21 30.56 11.38
C LEU A 465 -2.66 31.06 11.43
N GLY A 466 -2.93 32.10 12.23
CA GLY A 466 -4.24 32.77 12.25
C GLY A 466 -4.57 33.45 10.91
N GLU A 467 -3.61 34.17 10.31
CA GLU A 467 -3.75 34.78 8.98
C GLU A 467 -3.99 33.72 7.89
N LEU A 468 -3.27 32.61 7.93
CA LEU A 468 -3.43 31.52 6.98
C LEU A 468 -4.78 30.81 7.14
N TYR A 469 -5.29 30.67 8.38
CA TYR A 469 -6.60 30.09 8.61
C TYR A 469 -7.73 30.97 8.05
N SER A 470 -7.67 32.29 8.23
CA SER A 470 -8.70 33.21 7.72
C SER A 470 -8.79 33.21 6.19
N ARG A 471 -7.67 32.97 5.51
CA ARG A 471 -7.61 32.80 4.05
C ARG A 471 -8.03 31.40 3.59
N ASN A 472 -7.68 30.36 4.35
CA ASN A 472 -7.82 28.95 3.98
C ASN A 472 -8.47 28.09 5.08
N CYS A 473 -9.80 28.12 5.18
CA CYS A 473 -10.57 27.40 6.21
C CYS A 473 -10.44 25.86 6.18
N HIS A 474 -10.06 25.27 5.03
CA HIS A 474 -9.86 23.84 4.85
C HIS A 474 -8.65 23.28 5.64
N LEU A 475 -7.78 24.14 6.14
CA LEU A 475 -6.59 23.77 6.92
C LEU A 475 -6.90 23.42 8.39
N ALA A 476 -8.17 23.54 8.79
CA ALA A 476 -8.65 23.23 10.15
C ALA A 476 -8.15 21.88 10.72
N PRO A 477 -8.21 20.74 9.99
CA PRO A 477 -7.74 19.46 10.52
C PRO A 477 -6.25 19.45 10.88
N ASN A 478 -5.41 20.13 10.09
CA ASN A 478 -3.97 20.16 10.31
C ASN A 478 -3.62 21.05 11.51
N LEU A 479 -4.35 22.14 11.72
CA LEU A 479 -4.20 23.01 12.89
C LEU A 479 -4.65 22.31 14.18
N ILE A 480 -5.76 21.55 14.12
CA ILE A 480 -6.23 20.74 15.25
C ILE A 480 -5.18 19.67 15.58
N ASN A 481 -4.71 18.90 14.59
CA ASN A 481 -3.69 17.87 14.79
C ASN A 481 -2.38 18.44 15.36
N LEU A 482 -1.92 19.58 14.85
CA LEU A 482 -0.74 20.27 15.39
C LEU A 482 -0.92 20.61 16.88
N THR A 483 -2.10 21.11 17.26
CA THR A 483 -2.41 21.48 18.64
C THR A 483 -2.46 20.25 19.54
N ASP A 484 -3.11 19.17 19.09
CA ASP A 484 -3.24 17.92 19.84
C ASP A 484 -1.87 17.26 20.08
N ARG A 485 -1.02 17.19 19.05
CA ARG A 485 0.32 16.59 19.17
C ARG A 485 1.25 17.38 20.08
N ILE A 486 1.10 18.70 20.14
CA ILE A 486 1.89 19.53 21.06
C ILE A 486 1.40 19.32 22.50
N GLN A 487 0.09 19.21 22.71
CA GLN A 487 -0.48 18.97 24.04
C GLN A 487 -0.19 17.55 24.57
N GLU A 488 -0.12 16.52 23.70
CA GLU A 488 0.30 15.16 24.09
C GLU A 488 1.75 15.08 24.56
N ARG A 489 2.64 15.93 24.01
CA ARG A 489 4.08 15.90 24.30
C ARG A 489 4.46 16.82 25.45
N PHE A 490 3.65 17.84 25.72
CA PHE A 490 3.90 18.82 26.75
C PHE A 490 2.58 19.15 27.46
N ASP A 491 2.42 18.60 28.68
CA ASP A 491 1.19 18.68 29.46
C ASP A 491 0.76 20.13 29.83
N GLU A 492 1.67 21.11 29.77
CA GLU A 492 1.44 22.50 30.21
C GLU A 492 1.87 23.58 29.19
N THR A 493 1.52 23.43 27.91
CA THR A 493 1.89 24.47 26.92
C THR A 493 0.91 25.64 26.87
N LEU A 494 1.38 26.81 27.32
CA LEU A 494 0.70 28.10 27.09
C LEU A 494 0.46 28.37 25.58
N TRP A 495 1.29 27.79 24.70
CA TRP A 495 1.19 27.99 23.26
C TRP A 495 -0.13 27.48 22.65
N SER A 496 -0.54 26.24 22.96
CA SER A 496 -1.77 25.63 22.43
C SER A 496 -3.01 26.45 22.82
N VAL A 497 -3.08 26.87 24.09
CA VAL A 497 -4.14 27.72 24.62
C VAL A 497 -4.15 29.10 23.96
N ARG A 498 -2.98 29.74 23.79
CA ARG A 498 -2.85 31.04 23.13
C ARG A 498 -3.25 30.97 21.66
N PHE A 499 -2.88 29.90 20.97
CA PHE A 499 -3.22 29.66 19.57
C PHE A 499 -4.73 29.42 19.38
N LEU A 500 -5.33 28.52 20.17
CA LEU A 500 -6.78 28.26 20.16
C LEU A 500 -7.60 29.52 20.47
N LYS A 501 -7.13 30.36 21.41
CA LYS A 501 -7.76 31.66 21.71
C LYS A 501 -7.67 32.64 20.54
N ALA A 502 -6.55 32.65 19.81
CA ALA A 502 -6.40 33.46 18.60
C ALA A 502 -7.36 33.00 17.51
N LEU A 503 -7.47 31.68 17.27
CA LEU A 503 -8.43 31.11 16.32
C LEU A 503 -9.88 31.41 16.71
N GLN A 504 -10.23 31.30 17.99
CA GLN A 504 -11.57 31.64 18.48
C GLN A 504 -11.93 33.09 18.18
N ARG A 505 -11.00 34.04 18.40
CA ARG A 505 -11.20 35.46 18.06
C ARG A 505 -11.38 35.65 16.56
N CYS A 506 -10.53 35.02 15.74
CA CYS A 506 -10.65 35.09 14.29
C CYS A 506 -12.04 34.61 13.82
N ILE A 507 -12.59 33.53 14.39
CA ILE A 507 -13.90 32.99 13.97
C ILE A 507 -15.05 33.90 14.42
N VAL A 508 -15.02 34.39 15.66
CA VAL A 508 -16.12 35.19 16.24
C VAL A 508 -16.20 36.59 15.62
N GLU A 509 -15.06 37.16 15.22
CA GLU A 509 -15.00 38.50 14.60
C GLU A 509 -15.29 38.50 13.09
N MET A 510 -15.53 37.33 12.48
CA MET A 510 -15.81 37.21 11.04
C MET A 510 -17.21 37.72 10.66
N PRO A 511 -17.35 38.48 9.55
CA PRO A 511 -18.64 38.94 9.08
C PRO A 511 -19.49 37.79 8.49
N PRO A 512 -20.83 37.84 8.62
CA PRO A 512 -21.73 36.77 8.17
C PRO A 512 -21.72 36.56 6.64
N SER A 513 -21.22 37.54 5.86
CA SER A 513 -21.09 37.46 4.40
C SER A 513 -20.00 36.50 3.91
N GLN A 514 -19.05 36.11 4.77
CA GLN A 514 -17.94 35.18 4.43
C GLN A 514 -18.22 33.73 4.89
N LEU A 515 -19.36 33.48 5.53
CA LEU A 515 -19.77 32.17 6.02
C LEU A 515 -20.45 31.36 4.91
N THR A 516 -19.66 30.57 4.17
CA THR A 516 -20.22 29.53 3.29
C THR A 516 -20.53 28.27 4.09
N LEU A 517 -21.47 27.46 3.63
CA LEU A 517 -21.94 26.26 4.35
C LEU A 517 -20.80 25.24 4.58
N GLN A 518 -19.84 25.17 3.65
CA GLN A 518 -18.65 24.33 3.76
C GLN A 518 -17.59 24.94 4.70
N SER A 519 -17.37 26.26 4.68
CA SER A 519 -16.43 26.90 5.60
C SER A 519 -16.94 26.81 7.04
N LEU A 520 -18.25 26.99 7.26
CA LEU A 520 -18.89 26.84 8.57
C LEU A 520 -18.62 25.47 9.20
N GLY A 521 -18.68 24.37 8.43
CA GLY A 521 -18.35 23.04 8.93
C GLY A 521 -16.93 22.95 9.50
N TRP A 522 -15.95 23.64 8.89
CA TRP A 522 -14.57 23.70 9.39
C TRP A 522 -14.42 24.62 10.61
N HIS A 523 -15.08 25.78 10.61
CA HIS A 523 -15.12 26.68 11.79
C HIS A 523 -15.71 25.97 13.01
N LEU A 524 -16.80 25.23 12.83
CA LEU A 524 -17.44 24.45 13.90
C LEU A 524 -16.54 23.34 14.45
N LYS A 525 -15.76 22.66 13.59
CA LYS A 525 -14.77 21.67 14.04
C LYS A 525 -13.67 22.29 14.91
N ILE A 526 -13.18 23.48 14.55
CA ILE A 526 -12.20 24.20 15.40
C ILE A 526 -12.85 24.63 16.71
N LEU A 527 -14.05 25.22 16.67
CA LEU A 527 -14.77 25.64 17.88
C LEU A 527 -15.09 24.45 18.80
N ALA A 528 -15.35 23.26 18.25
CA ALA A 528 -15.54 22.04 19.02
C ALA A 528 -14.26 21.68 19.78
N ARG A 529 -13.09 21.81 19.16
CA ARG A 529 -11.80 21.59 19.82
C ARG A 529 -11.47 22.67 20.86
N VAL A 530 -11.74 23.94 20.54
CA VAL A 530 -11.60 25.07 21.48
C VAL A 530 -12.47 24.85 22.73
N ALA A 531 -13.67 24.28 22.57
CA ALA A 531 -14.59 24.00 23.67
C ALA A 531 -14.12 22.87 24.62
N GLN A 532 -13.13 22.07 24.24
CA GLN A 532 -12.53 21.05 25.11
C GLN A 532 -11.50 21.64 26.08
N GLU A 533 -10.96 22.82 25.77
CA GLU A 533 -9.86 23.42 26.52
C GLU A 533 -10.35 24.24 27.71
N SER A 534 -10.04 23.81 28.94
CA SER A 534 -10.60 24.37 30.18
C SER A 534 -10.26 25.84 30.44
N GLN A 535 -9.15 26.33 29.86
CA GLN A 535 -8.62 27.68 30.14
C GLN A 535 -9.28 28.78 29.29
N ILE A 536 -10.08 28.44 28.27
CA ILE A 536 -10.64 29.39 27.31
C ILE A 536 -12.08 29.74 27.67
N ALA A 537 -12.40 31.04 27.68
CA ALA A 537 -13.77 31.51 27.90
C ALA A 537 -14.64 31.30 26.65
N GLN A 538 -15.76 30.58 26.79
CA GLN A 538 -16.58 30.14 25.66
C GLN A 538 -17.78 31.04 25.35
N ARG A 539 -17.96 32.16 26.08
CA ARG A 539 -19.13 33.07 25.94
C ARG A 539 -19.29 33.61 24.53
N SER A 540 -18.19 34.03 23.94
CA SER A 540 -18.13 34.47 22.55
C SER A 540 -18.54 33.39 21.56
N THR A 541 -18.14 32.13 21.79
CA THR A 541 -18.53 30.98 20.96
C THR A 541 -20.04 30.77 20.94
N ILE A 542 -20.69 30.81 22.11
CA ILE A 542 -22.15 30.59 22.20
C ILE A 542 -22.92 31.74 21.56
N CYS A 543 -22.52 32.99 21.82
CA CYS A 543 -23.16 34.15 21.18
C CYS A 543 -23.05 34.07 19.65
N PHE A 544 -21.88 33.69 19.12
CA PHE A 544 -21.69 33.49 17.68
C PHE A 544 -22.58 32.36 17.12
N LEU A 545 -22.71 31.23 17.80
CA LEU A 545 -23.60 30.13 17.37
C LEU A 545 -25.08 30.55 17.38
N LEU A 546 -25.50 31.29 18.41
CA LEU A 546 -26.84 31.88 18.49
C LEU A 546 -27.08 32.86 17.34
N ASP A 547 -26.14 33.78 17.09
CA ASP A 547 -26.24 34.76 16.02
C ASP A 547 -26.30 34.09 14.63
N ILE A 548 -25.57 33.01 14.43
CA ILE A 548 -25.66 32.21 13.18
C ILE A 548 -27.04 31.59 13.05
N LEU A 549 -27.54 30.90 14.08
CA LEU A 549 -28.84 30.21 13.99
C LEU A 549 -30.01 31.17 13.79
N VAL A 550 -29.95 32.36 14.39
CA VAL A 550 -31.00 33.38 14.28
C VAL A 550 -30.95 34.13 12.95
N ASN A 551 -29.76 34.46 12.45
CA ASN A 551 -29.61 35.31 11.26
C ASN A 551 -29.43 34.53 9.94
N SER A 552 -29.40 33.20 9.98
CA SER A 552 -29.19 32.38 8.77
C SER A 552 -30.26 31.29 8.60
N ASN A 553 -30.54 30.91 7.34
CA ASN A 553 -31.52 29.88 7.00
C ASN A 553 -31.01 28.44 7.26
N LEU A 554 -30.08 28.23 8.19
CA LEU A 554 -29.51 26.90 8.47
C LEU A 554 -30.54 25.94 9.08
N CYS A 555 -31.48 26.47 9.84
CA CYS A 555 -32.57 25.71 10.45
C CYS A 555 -33.56 25.14 9.40
N GLU A 556 -33.75 25.84 8.29
CA GLU A 556 -34.67 25.46 7.19
C GLU A 556 -34.03 24.48 6.20
N ARG A 557 -32.70 24.47 6.08
CA ARG A 557 -31.98 23.71 5.04
C ARG A 557 -31.78 22.22 5.33
N ARG A 558 -32.31 21.69 6.45
CA ARG A 558 -32.16 20.29 6.91
C ARG A 558 -30.73 19.74 6.81
N SER A 559 -29.74 20.57 7.15
CA SER A 559 -28.32 20.23 6.98
C SER A 559 -27.79 19.42 8.16
N TRP A 560 -28.09 18.12 8.18
CA TRP A 560 -27.75 17.19 9.27
C TRP A 560 -26.29 17.31 9.76
N ASN A 561 -25.32 17.43 8.84
CA ASN A 561 -23.90 17.58 9.16
C ASN A 561 -23.56 18.83 10.00
N VAL A 562 -24.18 19.97 9.68
CA VAL A 562 -23.92 21.24 10.38
C VAL A 562 -24.58 21.22 11.75
N GLY A 563 -25.83 20.74 11.85
CA GLY A 563 -26.51 20.60 13.14
C GLY A 563 -25.78 19.63 14.08
N THR A 564 -25.28 18.51 13.56
CA THR A 564 -24.45 17.56 14.33
C THR A 564 -23.14 18.20 14.81
N ALA A 565 -22.49 19.02 13.97
CA ALA A 565 -21.28 19.75 14.37
C ALA A 565 -21.58 20.76 15.49
N ILE A 566 -22.69 21.52 15.43
CA ILE A 566 -23.11 22.44 16.49
C ILE A 566 -23.41 21.68 17.79
N LEU A 567 -24.12 20.55 17.71
CA LEU A 567 -24.40 19.69 18.87
C LEU A 567 -23.10 19.11 19.48
N THR A 568 -22.08 18.85 18.66
CA THR A 568 -20.77 18.41 19.14
C THR A 568 -20.06 19.52 19.94
N VAL A 569 -20.12 20.77 19.47
CA VAL A 569 -19.64 21.93 20.24
C VAL A 569 -20.41 22.04 21.55
N CYS A 570 -21.74 21.97 21.52
CA CYS A 570 -22.59 22.04 22.71
C CYS A 570 -22.25 20.93 23.72
N ARG A 571 -21.99 19.70 23.25
CA ARG A 571 -21.57 18.59 24.11
C ARG A 571 -20.25 18.87 24.82
N ASN A 572 -19.24 19.39 24.12
CA ASN A 572 -17.97 19.76 24.74
C ASN A 572 -18.15 20.90 25.75
N LEU A 573 -19.05 21.85 25.47
CA LEU A 573 -19.40 22.92 26.40
C LEU A 573 -20.13 22.42 27.66
N LEU A 574 -20.97 21.38 27.55
CA LEU A 574 -21.61 20.73 28.70
C LEU A 574 -20.60 20.09 29.67
N GLN A 575 -19.44 19.68 29.16
CA GLN A 575 -18.34 19.10 29.96
C GLN A 575 -17.38 20.17 30.51
N HIS A 576 -17.50 21.43 30.09
CA HIS A 576 -16.55 22.48 30.41
C HIS A 576 -16.64 22.90 31.90
N PRO A 577 -15.51 23.18 32.58
CA PRO A 577 -15.51 23.55 34.00
C PRO A 577 -16.22 24.88 34.31
N THR A 578 -16.34 25.77 33.33
CA THR A 578 -17.03 27.07 33.48
C THR A 578 -18.52 27.05 33.10
N LEU A 579 -19.14 25.86 33.00
CA LEU A 579 -20.56 25.69 32.64
C LEU A 579 -21.50 26.62 33.40
N ASN A 580 -21.25 26.85 34.70
CA ASN A 580 -22.08 27.69 35.56
C ASN A 580 -22.20 29.15 35.07
N GLN A 581 -21.16 29.69 34.42
CA GLN A 581 -21.16 31.06 33.89
C GLN A 581 -21.88 31.16 32.53
N MET A 582 -22.10 30.02 31.89
CA MET A 582 -22.53 29.84 30.51
C MET A 582 -23.92 29.19 30.39
N PHE A 583 -24.50 28.82 31.53
CA PHE A 583 -25.70 27.99 31.63
C PHE A 583 -26.87 28.58 30.84
N ILE A 584 -27.15 29.87 31.03
CA ILE A 584 -28.29 30.55 30.42
C ILE A 584 -28.13 30.59 28.90
N GLN A 585 -26.96 31.01 28.40
CA GLN A 585 -26.74 31.16 26.97
C GLN A 585 -26.73 29.80 26.24
N LEU A 586 -26.19 28.75 26.89
CA LEU A 586 -26.23 27.39 26.34
C LEU A 586 -27.65 26.81 26.33
N ALA A 587 -28.44 27.09 27.38
CA ALA A 587 -29.84 26.69 27.44
C ALA A 587 -30.68 27.36 26.33
N ASP A 588 -30.47 28.66 26.10
CA ASP A 588 -31.13 29.40 25.01
C ASP A 588 -30.78 28.82 23.63
N LEU A 589 -29.52 28.45 23.40
CA LEU A 589 -29.05 27.82 22.16
C LEU A 589 -29.71 26.47 21.91
N LEU A 590 -29.66 25.57 22.89
CA LEU A 590 -30.26 24.23 22.79
C LEU A 590 -31.78 24.29 22.65
N GLN A 591 -32.43 25.21 23.36
CA GLN A 591 -33.87 25.43 23.24
C GLN A 591 -34.25 25.96 21.86
N HIS A 592 -33.46 26.87 21.29
CA HIS A 592 -33.68 27.39 19.94
C HIS A 592 -33.54 26.27 18.88
N MET A 593 -32.50 25.43 18.98
CA MET A 593 -32.31 24.28 18.09
C MET A 593 -33.45 23.26 18.22
N SER A 594 -33.90 22.94 19.43
CA SER A 594 -34.99 21.97 19.66
C SER A 594 -36.32 22.40 19.04
N ARG A 595 -36.56 23.71 18.88
CA ARG A 595 -37.84 24.26 18.39
C ARG A 595 -37.86 24.63 16.92
N GLN A 596 -36.73 25.08 16.38
CA GLN A 596 -36.68 25.72 15.06
C GLN A 596 -35.96 24.91 13.99
N TYR A 597 -35.15 23.91 14.36
CA TYR A 597 -34.40 23.12 13.38
C TYR A 597 -35.32 22.10 12.69
N GLU A 598 -35.38 22.01 11.37
CA GLU A 598 -36.36 21.12 10.70
C GLU A 598 -36.09 19.61 10.81
N ASP A 599 -34.84 19.21 11.08
CA ASP A 599 -34.44 17.81 11.22
C ASP A 599 -34.81 17.25 12.61
N THR A 600 -35.62 16.17 12.63
CA THR A 600 -36.14 15.55 13.85
C THR A 600 -35.05 14.99 14.75
N ASP A 601 -33.99 14.43 14.17
CA ASP A 601 -32.91 13.84 14.97
C ASP A 601 -32.17 14.94 15.72
N ILE A 602 -31.88 16.07 15.06
CA ILE A 602 -31.20 17.20 15.70
C ILE A 602 -32.08 17.85 16.77
N GLN A 603 -33.40 17.95 16.54
CA GLN A 603 -34.34 18.45 17.56
C GLN A 603 -34.32 17.58 18.82
N ASP A 604 -34.41 16.25 18.66
CA ASP A 604 -34.45 15.31 19.77
C ASP A 604 -33.13 15.30 20.55
N HIS A 605 -31.98 15.40 19.85
CA HIS A 605 -30.68 15.51 20.50
C HIS A 605 -30.49 16.84 21.23
N ALA A 606 -30.95 17.96 20.65
CA ALA A 606 -30.91 19.27 21.32
C ALA A 606 -31.81 19.28 22.57
N GLN A 607 -33.00 18.69 22.47
CA GLN A 607 -33.93 18.53 23.59
C GLN A 607 -33.32 17.63 24.68
N PHE A 608 -32.69 16.53 24.30
CA PHE A 608 -31.98 15.66 25.24
C PHE A 608 -30.87 16.42 25.98
N TYR A 609 -29.99 17.13 25.28
CA TYR A 609 -28.95 17.95 25.90
C TYR A 609 -29.52 19.06 26.80
N TYR A 610 -30.63 19.69 26.40
CA TYR A 610 -31.33 20.67 27.25
C TYR A 610 -31.86 20.03 28.54
N THR A 611 -32.44 18.82 28.46
CA THR A 611 -32.91 18.09 29.65
C THR A 611 -31.76 17.63 30.55
N LEU A 612 -30.61 17.26 29.98
CA LEU A 612 -29.42 16.94 30.77
C LEU A 612 -28.92 18.18 31.51
N LEU A 613 -28.78 19.31 30.81
CA LEU A 613 -28.32 20.57 31.40
C LEU A 613 -29.20 21.03 32.57
N THR A 614 -30.52 20.89 32.45
CA THR A 614 -31.48 21.37 33.47
C THR A 614 -31.65 20.43 34.66
N ASN A 615 -31.46 19.12 34.50
CA ASN A 615 -31.82 18.12 35.53
C ASN A 615 -30.63 17.44 36.22
N LEU A 616 -29.39 17.59 35.73
CA LEU A 616 -28.22 16.89 36.28
C LEU A 616 -27.18 17.83 36.86
N SER A 617 -26.48 17.37 37.89
CA SER A 617 -25.29 18.07 38.41
C SER A 617 -24.10 17.88 37.47
N TRP A 618 -23.16 18.83 37.48
CA TRP A 618 -21.97 18.81 36.62
C TRP A 618 -21.16 17.51 36.74
N GLU A 619 -20.98 16.97 37.96
CA GLU A 619 -20.28 15.70 38.19
C GLU A 619 -20.98 14.50 37.49
N LYS A 620 -22.31 14.48 37.49
CA LYS A 620 -23.11 13.45 36.82
C LYS A 620 -23.14 13.64 35.31
N LEU A 621 -23.14 14.88 34.84
CA LEU A 621 -23.00 15.22 33.42
C LEU A 621 -21.66 14.77 32.86
N GLY A 622 -20.57 15.06 33.58
CA GLY A 622 -19.22 14.58 33.24
C GLY A 622 -19.17 13.06 33.14
N GLY A 623 -19.74 12.34 34.12
CA GLY A 623 -19.77 10.88 34.12
C GLY A 623 -20.61 10.24 33.01
N ILE A 624 -21.74 10.86 32.62
CA ILE A 624 -22.62 10.35 31.55
C ILE A 624 -22.04 10.66 30.16
N LEU A 625 -21.32 11.78 30.01
CA LEU A 625 -20.81 12.25 28.73
C LEU A 625 -19.34 11.83 28.47
N ALA A 626 -18.57 11.46 29.50
CA ALA A 626 -17.19 11.03 29.38
C ALA A 626 -17.05 9.73 28.57
N LYS A 627 -16.01 9.67 27.73
CA LYS A 627 -15.61 8.45 27.03
C LYS A 627 -15.07 7.46 28.08
N THR A 628 -15.67 6.29 28.21
CA THR A 628 -15.08 5.18 28.98
C THR A 628 -13.77 4.74 28.29
N PRO A 629 -12.63 4.64 29.01
CA PRO A 629 -11.39 4.13 28.44
C PRO A 629 -11.53 2.65 28.03
N VAL A 630 -10.82 2.28 26.96
CA VAL A 630 -10.89 1.01 26.19
C VAL A 630 -10.32 -0.21 26.96
N GLY A 631 -10.65 -0.36 28.23
CA GLY A 631 -10.05 -1.39 29.08
C GLY A 631 -10.90 -1.74 30.29
N GLY A 632 -12.09 -2.27 30.05
CA GLY A 632 -12.93 -2.78 31.13
C GLY A 632 -14.21 -3.40 30.61
N GLN A 633 -14.21 -4.73 30.47
CA GLN A 633 -15.45 -5.48 30.32
C GLN A 633 -16.31 -5.27 31.56
N THR A 634 -17.17 -4.25 31.54
CA THR A 634 -18.26 -4.12 32.50
C THR A 634 -19.54 -3.92 31.72
N LYS A 635 -20.47 -4.86 31.95
CA LYS A 635 -21.82 -4.87 31.40
C LYS A 635 -22.52 -3.53 31.67
N VAL A 636 -22.61 -2.67 30.66
CA VAL A 636 -23.48 -1.49 30.70
C VAL A 636 -24.32 -1.46 29.42
N ARG A 637 -25.47 -2.14 29.49
CA ARG A 637 -26.64 -1.78 28.68
C ARG A 637 -27.19 -0.49 29.28
N SER A 638 -26.87 0.66 28.68
CA SER A 638 -27.52 1.93 28.99
C SER A 638 -27.70 2.72 27.71
N LEU A 639 -28.88 3.29 27.53
CA LEU A 639 -29.36 4.02 26.35
C LEU A 639 -28.48 5.22 25.92
N SER A 640 -27.46 5.56 26.69
CA SER A 640 -26.40 6.53 26.38
C SER A 640 -25.46 6.08 25.24
N SER A 641 -25.39 4.78 24.93
CA SER A 641 -24.60 4.28 23.78
C SER A 641 -25.15 4.72 22.42
N LEU A 642 -26.39 5.20 22.33
CA LEU A 642 -26.95 5.81 21.11
C LEU A 642 -26.42 7.25 20.90
N SER A 643 -26.16 7.98 21.98
CA SER A 643 -25.59 9.34 21.95
C SER A 643 -24.08 9.39 21.66
N SER A 644 -23.40 8.23 21.73
CA SER A 644 -21.99 8.09 21.31
C SER A 644 -21.82 7.69 19.84
N ILE A 645 -22.90 7.39 19.11
CA ILE A 645 -22.83 6.84 17.75
C ILE A 645 -22.35 7.86 16.71
N THR A 646 -22.55 9.16 16.96
CA THR A 646 -22.31 10.20 15.94
C THR A 646 -20.99 10.94 16.07
N ALA A 647 -20.18 10.69 17.11
CA ALA A 647 -19.01 11.54 17.42
C ALA A 647 -17.68 10.80 17.65
N SER A 648 -17.59 9.49 17.38
CA SER A 648 -16.33 8.75 17.50
C SER A 648 -15.95 8.05 16.21
N GLU A 649 -14.89 8.53 15.56
CA GLU A 649 -14.14 7.81 14.51
C GLU A 649 -13.51 6.49 15.02
N GLU A 650 -13.58 6.20 16.32
CA GLU A 650 -12.95 5.01 16.94
C GLU A 650 -13.92 3.87 17.31
N LEU A 651 -15.21 3.96 16.93
CA LEU A 651 -16.19 2.87 17.05
C LEU A 651 -16.50 2.18 15.72
N SER A 652 -15.51 2.15 14.83
CA SER A 652 -15.50 1.34 13.62
C SER A 652 -15.78 -0.15 13.90
N SER A 653 -15.66 -0.62 15.15
CA SER A 653 -15.86 -2.03 15.55
C SER A 653 -17.30 -2.42 15.92
N CYS A 654 -18.19 -1.48 16.24
CA CYS A 654 -19.63 -1.76 16.46
C CYS A 654 -20.50 -1.36 15.26
N LEU A 655 -20.00 -0.46 14.40
CA LEU A 655 -20.55 -0.14 13.08
C LEU A 655 -19.80 -0.87 11.95
N THR A 656 -18.86 -1.77 12.26
CA THR A 656 -18.22 -2.59 11.23
C THR A 656 -19.30 -3.38 10.56
N ILE A 657 -19.56 -3.04 9.32
CA ILE A 657 -20.25 -3.93 8.42
C ILE A 657 -19.38 -5.20 8.39
N LEU A 658 -19.86 -6.27 9.01
CA LEU A 658 -19.10 -7.50 9.15
C LEU A 658 -18.89 -8.08 7.76
N GLN A 659 -17.63 -8.29 7.37
CA GLN A 659 -17.33 -8.87 6.08
C GLN A 659 -17.68 -10.36 6.12
N ALA A 660 -18.59 -10.79 5.25
CA ALA A 660 -18.88 -12.20 5.08
C ALA A 660 -17.66 -12.88 4.41
N GLU A 661 -17.17 -13.97 5.02
CA GLU A 661 -16.05 -14.76 4.49
C GLU A 661 -16.38 -15.44 3.14
N SER A 662 -17.67 -15.57 2.82
CA SER A 662 -18.16 -16.15 1.57
C SER A 662 -19.28 -15.30 0.95
N CYS A 663 -19.45 -15.46 -0.36
CA CYS A 663 -20.50 -14.78 -1.12
C CYS A 663 -21.89 -15.31 -0.73
N VAL A 664 -22.75 -14.44 -0.20
CA VAL A 664 -24.09 -14.82 0.29
C VAL A 664 -25.16 -14.68 -0.80
N LEU A 665 -25.02 -13.68 -1.66
CA LEU A 665 -26.04 -13.28 -2.64
C LEU A 665 -25.53 -13.44 -4.08
N ARG A 666 -26.44 -13.73 -5.02
CA ARG A 666 -26.15 -13.79 -6.45
C ARG A 666 -27.27 -13.15 -7.26
N LEU A 667 -26.86 -12.38 -8.27
CA LEU A 667 -27.74 -11.90 -9.32
C LEU A 667 -27.75 -12.91 -10.48
N VAL A 668 -28.91 -13.47 -10.79
CA VAL A 668 -29.11 -14.38 -11.93
C VAL A 668 -29.87 -13.64 -13.02
N LYS A 669 -29.30 -13.57 -14.22
CA LYS A 669 -29.88 -12.80 -15.31
C LYS A 669 -31.23 -13.35 -15.77
N ILE A 670 -32.19 -12.47 -16.03
CA ILE A 670 -33.48 -12.80 -16.63
C ILE A 670 -33.37 -12.55 -18.14
N ASN A 671 -33.39 -13.62 -18.93
CA ASN A 671 -33.42 -13.50 -20.40
C ASN A 671 -34.84 -13.11 -20.82
N ASN A 672 -35.08 -11.82 -21.06
CA ASN A 672 -36.32 -11.38 -21.69
C ASN A 672 -36.22 -11.58 -23.20
N ASN A 673 -36.78 -12.67 -23.70
CA ASN A 673 -37.01 -12.87 -25.14
C ASN A 673 -38.42 -12.42 -25.56
N ALA A 674 -39.08 -11.57 -24.79
CA ALA A 674 -40.39 -11.02 -25.12
C ALA A 674 -40.27 -9.50 -25.20
N PHE A 675 -40.06 -8.97 -26.41
CA PHE A 675 -40.59 -7.66 -26.73
C PHE A 675 -42.12 -7.85 -26.74
N GLU A 676 -42.80 -7.31 -25.73
CA GLU A 676 -44.27 -7.29 -25.74
C GLU A 676 -44.70 -6.43 -26.94
N ASP A 677 -45.24 -7.11 -27.95
CA ASP A 677 -45.99 -6.48 -29.05
C ASP A 677 -47.17 -5.71 -28.46
N ALA A 678 -46.99 -4.41 -28.23
CA ALA A 678 -48.10 -3.51 -27.98
C ALA A 678 -48.92 -3.40 -29.27
N ALA A 679 -50.19 -3.85 -29.19
CA ALA A 679 -51.11 -3.91 -30.31
C ALA A 679 -51.21 -2.57 -31.08
N PRO A 680 -51.24 -2.59 -32.43
CA PRO A 680 -51.38 -1.37 -33.21
C PRO A 680 -52.81 -0.82 -33.04
N THR A 681 -52.93 0.34 -32.39
CA THR A 681 -54.14 1.14 -32.47
C THR A 681 -53.94 2.11 -33.62
N ALA A 682 -54.70 1.89 -34.69
CA ALA A 682 -54.69 2.73 -35.87
C ALA A 682 -55.27 4.12 -35.53
N GLU A 683 -54.53 5.17 -35.85
CA GLU A 683 -55.07 6.39 -36.45
C GLU A 683 -53.91 7.15 -37.09
N ALA A 684 -53.97 7.25 -38.41
CA ALA A 684 -53.08 8.07 -39.22
C ALA A 684 -53.43 9.56 -39.02
N GLN A 685 -52.41 10.43 -38.96
CA GLN A 685 -52.33 11.71 -39.68
C GLN A 685 -51.18 12.57 -39.11
N THR A 686 -50.06 12.63 -39.82
CA THR A 686 -49.38 13.88 -40.24
C THR A 686 -48.20 13.52 -41.15
N GLU A 687 -48.06 14.20 -42.29
CA GLU A 687 -46.85 14.19 -43.14
C GLU A 687 -45.73 14.95 -42.42
N THR A 688 -45.22 14.36 -41.35
CA THR A 688 -44.04 14.84 -40.64
C THR A 688 -42.86 13.99 -41.05
N ASP A 689 -41.73 14.64 -41.39
CA ASP A 689 -40.49 13.93 -41.66
C ASP A 689 -40.01 13.26 -40.37
N ILE A 690 -40.25 11.96 -40.25
CA ILE A 690 -39.95 11.18 -39.04
C ILE A 690 -38.45 11.14 -38.75
N TYR A 691 -37.61 11.26 -39.78
CA TYR A 691 -36.16 11.35 -39.60
C TYR A 691 -35.75 12.66 -38.91
N GLU A 692 -36.37 13.78 -39.29
CA GLU A 692 -36.14 15.06 -38.61
C GLU A 692 -36.67 15.04 -37.18
N VAL A 693 -37.87 14.49 -36.96
CA VAL A 693 -38.45 14.31 -35.61
C VAL A 693 -37.54 13.45 -34.73
N TYR A 694 -37.02 12.35 -35.27
CA TYR A 694 -36.06 11.47 -34.59
C TYR A 694 -34.77 12.22 -34.20
N ARG A 695 -34.22 13.03 -35.11
CA ARG A 695 -33.02 13.83 -34.85
C ARG A 695 -33.24 14.90 -33.78
N GLU A 696 -34.40 15.55 -33.79
CA GLU A 696 -34.75 16.58 -32.80
C GLU A 696 -34.93 16.00 -31.39
N GLN A 697 -35.36 14.74 -31.25
CA GLN A 697 -35.51 14.08 -29.94
C GLN A 697 -34.19 14.00 -29.15
N PHE A 698 -33.05 13.82 -29.83
CA PHE A 698 -31.72 13.83 -29.19
C PHE A 698 -31.29 15.19 -28.62
N LYS A 699 -31.97 16.29 -28.95
CA LYS A 699 -31.72 17.60 -28.31
C LYS A 699 -32.29 17.65 -26.89
N THR A 700 -33.20 16.74 -26.55
CA THR A 700 -33.75 16.63 -25.19
C THR A 700 -32.74 15.88 -24.30
N PRO A 701 -32.26 16.47 -23.19
CA PRO A 701 -31.26 15.83 -22.35
C PRO A 701 -31.83 14.54 -21.73
N GLY A 702 -31.11 13.42 -21.91
CA GLY A 702 -31.49 12.11 -21.37
C GLY A 702 -32.42 11.26 -22.23
N PHE A 703 -32.77 11.71 -23.46
CA PHE A 703 -33.56 10.89 -24.38
C PHE A 703 -32.83 9.59 -24.74
N ALA A 704 -33.52 8.45 -24.62
CA ALA A 704 -33.06 7.11 -24.97
C ALA A 704 -31.63 6.77 -24.51
N SER A 705 -31.20 7.35 -23.37
CA SER A 705 -29.82 7.28 -22.88
C SER A 705 -29.59 6.15 -21.86
N GLU A 706 -30.60 5.31 -21.60
CA GLU A 706 -30.58 4.31 -20.52
C GLU A 706 -30.80 2.89 -21.05
N VAL A 707 -30.04 1.93 -20.50
CA VAL A 707 -30.17 0.48 -20.75
C VAL A 707 -30.58 -0.20 -19.45
N THR A 708 -31.71 -0.90 -19.44
CA THR A 708 -32.23 -1.57 -18.23
C THR A 708 -32.05 -3.08 -18.31
N LEU A 709 -31.25 -3.64 -17.41
CA LEU A 709 -31.00 -5.08 -17.29
C LEU A 709 -31.78 -5.66 -16.10
N ARG A 710 -32.47 -6.78 -16.31
CA ARG A 710 -33.28 -7.44 -15.26
C ARG A 710 -32.60 -8.69 -14.71
N TYR A 711 -32.55 -8.80 -13.38
CA TYR A 711 -31.92 -9.89 -12.65
C TYR A 711 -32.84 -10.42 -11.54
N HIS A 712 -32.73 -11.70 -11.21
CA HIS A 712 -33.24 -12.31 -9.99
C HIS A 712 -32.18 -12.26 -8.89
N LEU A 713 -32.50 -11.65 -7.75
CA LEU A 713 -31.68 -11.71 -6.54
C LEU A 713 -31.98 -13.00 -5.78
N THR A 714 -30.97 -13.84 -5.59
CA THR A 714 -31.05 -15.17 -4.95
C THR A 714 -29.92 -15.39 -3.95
N HIS A 715 -30.12 -16.33 -3.01
CA HIS A 715 -29.05 -16.82 -2.14
C HIS A 715 -28.12 -17.77 -2.93
N VAL A 716 -26.83 -17.75 -2.63
CA VAL A 716 -25.87 -18.73 -3.20
C VAL A 716 -26.17 -20.13 -2.64
N THR A 717 -26.04 -21.16 -3.46
CA THR A 717 -26.40 -22.56 -3.14
C THR A 717 -25.67 -23.14 -1.92
N THR A 718 -24.51 -22.59 -1.56
CA THR A 718 -23.65 -22.99 -0.43
C THR A 718 -23.58 -21.89 0.64
N THR A 719 -24.73 -21.37 1.05
CA THR A 719 -24.81 -20.36 2.13
C THR A 719 -24.98 -21.00 3.49
N ASP A 720 -24.30 -20.43 4.48
CA ASP A 720 -24.46 -20.74 5.90
C ASP A 720 -25.93 -20.49 6.31
N PRO A 721 -26.59 -21.40 7.07
CA PRO A 721 -27.97 -21.22 7.55
C PRO A 721 -28.19 -19.92 8.35
N ARG A 722 -27.11 -19.30 8.83
CA ARG A 722 -27.16 -17.97 9.47
C ARG A 722 -27.71 -16.86 8.56
N PHE A 723 -27.73 -17.04 7.24
CA PHE A 723 -28.15 -16.03 6.27
C PHE A 723 -29.49 -16.34 5.58
N ASP A 724 -30.33 -17.21 6.16
CA ASP A 724 -31.62 -17.58 5.53
C ASP A 724 -32.64 -16.42 5.47
N ARG A 725 -32.48 -15.41 6.34
CA ARG A 725 -33.35 -14.25 6.45
C ARG A 725 -32.56 -12.96 6.50
N ILE A 726 -32.70 -12.15 5.45
CA ILE A 726 -31.93 -10.93 5.25
C ILE A 726 -32.88 -9.75 5.02
N PHE A 727 -32.56 -8.60 5.61
CA PHE A 727 -33.34 -7.37 5.56
C PHE A 727 -32.48 -6.21 5.05
N THR A 728 -33.16 -5.16 4.56
CA THR A 728 -32.56 -3.87 4.17
C THR A 728 -31.31 -4.03 3.32
N ILE A 729 -31.44 -4.79 2.24
CA ILE A 729 -30.34 -5.08 1.32
C ILE A 729 -30.13 -3.84 0.46
N CYS A 730 -28.94 -3.25 0.54
CA CYS A 730 -28.45 -2.22 -0.37
C CYS A 730 -27.47 -2.88 -1.34
N LEU A 731 -27.81 -2.92 -2.63
CA LEU A 731 -26.93 -3.37 -3.69
C LEU A 731 -26.19 -2.15 -4.27
N HIS A 732 -24.87 -2.16 -4.15
CA HIS A 732 -23.98 -1.16 -4.70
C HIS A 732 -23.28 -1.70 -5.95
N PHE A 733 -23.15 -0.87 -6.98
CA PHE A 733 -22.52 -1.23 -8.25
C PHE A 733 -21.43 -0.23 -8.60
N GLU A 734 -20.20 -0.72 -8.72
CA GLU A 734 -19.07 0.04 -9.25
C GLU A 734 -18.89 -0.27 -10.74
N VAL A 735 -18.83 0.77 -11.57
CA VAL A 735 -18.62 0.70 -13.01
C VAL A 735 -17.50 1.64 -13.42
N ASP A 736 -16.83 1.33 -14.53
CA ASP A 736 -15.85 2.23 -15.12
C ASP A 736 -16.51 3.52 -15.63
N THR A 737 -16.21 4.64 -14.96
CA THR A 737 -16.79 5.96 -15.23
C THR A 737 -16.35 6.57 -16.55
N SER A 738 -15.37 5.97 -17.25
CA SER A 738 -14.92 6.42 -18.58
C SER A 738 -15.95 6.14 -19.67
N HIS A 739 -16.74 5.07 -19.51
CA HIS A 739 -17.68 4.61 -20.53
C HIS A 739 -19.15 4.65 -20.06
N TYR A 740 -19.40 4.62 -18.75
CA TYR A 740 -20.76 4.65 -18.18
C TYR A 740 -20.86 5.68 -17.05
N GLU A 741 -22.03 6.28 -16.87
CA GLU A 741 -22.30 7.04 -15.64
C GLU A 741 -22.46 6.12 -14.43
N ARG A 742 -22.31 6.69 -13.23
CA ARG A 742 -22.44 5.96 -11.97
C ARG A 742 -23.85 5.37 -11.83
N VAL A 743 -23.91 4.08 -11.52
CA VAL A 743 -25.17 3.36 -11.27
C VAL A 743 -25.64 3.68 -9.85
N ASN A 744 -26.95 3.96 -9.71
CA ASN A 744 -27.56 4.22 -8.41
C ASN A 744 -27.71 2.92 -7.60
N ASP A 745 -27.62 3.04 -6.28
CA ASP A 745 -27.81 1.92 -5.36
C ASP A 745 -29.25 1.41 -5.43
N ILE A 746 -29.41 0.08 -5.36
CA ILE A 746 -30.74 -0.56 -5.39
C ILE A 746 -31.06 -1.14 -4.01
N TYR A 747 -32.21 -0.73 -3.46
CA TYR A 747 -32.67 -1.17 -2.15
C TYR A 747 -33.71 -2.28 -2.27
N VAL A 748 -33.42 -3.44 -1.70
CA VAL A 748 -34.33 -4.58 -1.59
C VAL A 748 -34.72 -4.77 -0.11
N PRO A 749 -36.02 -4.61 0.25
CA PRO A 749 -36.43 -4.62 1.65
C PRO A 749 -36.14 -5.92 2.41
N CYS A 750 -36.31 -7.08 1.78
CA CYS A 750 -36.05 -8.38 2.38
C CYS A 750 -35.84 -9.49 1.34
N LEU A 751 -35.01 -10.46 1.69
CA LEU A 751 -34.81 -11.71 0.97
C LEU A 751 -34.89 -12.88 1.95
N PHE A 752 -35.69 -13.88 1.58
CA PHE A 752 -35.91 -15.09 2.37
C PHE A 752 -35.71 -16.30 1.47
N ARG A 753 -35.02 -17.33 1.97
CA ARG A 753 -34.76 -18.56 1.21
C ARG A 753 -36.02 -19.32 0.81
N ASP A 754 -37.06 -19.25 1.64
CA ASP A 754 -38.34 -19.97 1.44
C ASP A 754 -39.31 -19.25 0.46
N ARG A 755 -38.92 -18.09 -0.08
CA ARG A 755 -39.78 -17.29 -0.98
C ARG A 755 -39.21 -17.23 -2.40
N LYS A 756 -40.09 -16.89 -3.35
CA LYS A 756 -39.70 -16.66 -4.75
C LYS A 756 -38.63 -15.56 -4.83
N PRO A 757 -37.67 -15.68 -5.78
CA PRO A 757 -36.63 -14.67 -5.99
C PRO A 757 -37.22 -13.30 -6.27
N ARG A 758 -36.49 -12.25 -5.89
CA ARG A 758 -36.89 -10.85 -6.14
C ARG A 758 -36.31 -10.35 -7.44
N ASP A 759 -37.12 -9.64 -8.21
CA ASP A 759 -36.70 -9.02 -9.46
C ASP A 759 -36.04 -7.67 -9.18
N VAL A 760 -34.87 -7.46 -9.77
CA VAL A 760 -34.02 -6.27 -9.62
C VAL A 760 -33.71 -5.75 -11.02
N SER A 761 -34.01 -4.48 -11.28
CA SER A 761 -33.69 -3.79 -12.53
C SER A 761 -32.49 -2.85 -12.35
N VAL A 762 -31.39 -3.15 -13.03
CA VAL A 762 -30.19 -2.32 -13.05
C VAL A 762 -30.24 -1.41 -14.27
N THR A 763 -30.29 -0.09 -14.05
CA THR A 763 -30.32 0.93 -15.10
C THR A 763 -28.92 1.50 -15.34
N LEU A 764 -28.40 1.34 -16.55
CA LEU A 764 -27.09 1.82 -16.98
C LEU A 764 -27.24 3.01 -17.91
N LYS A 765 -26.37 4.02 -17.78
CA LYS A 765 -26.32 5.16 -18.73
C LYS A 765 -24.96 5.19 -19.42
N PRO A 766 -24.83 4.61 -20.63
CA PRO A 766 -23.58 4.64 -21.37
C PRO A 766 -23.27 6.04 -21.91
N ILE A 767 -22.02 6.46 -21.75
CA ILE A 767 -21.40 7.57 -22.49
C ILE A 767 -20.86 7.01 -23.81
N HIS A 768 -20.24 5.82 -23.75
CA HIS A 768 -19.77 5.03 -24.89
C HIS A 768 -20.33 3.59 -24.76
N PRO A 769 -20.97 3.03 -25.80
CA PRO A 769 -21.68 1.74 -25.72
C PRO A 769 -20.72 0.54 -25.83
N TYR A 770 -19.70 0.49 -24.98
CA TYR A 770 -18.75 -0.62 -24.92
C TYR A 770 -19.18 -1.67 -23.88
N PRO A 771 -18.84 -2.96 -24.08
CA PRO A 771 -19.09 -3.99 -23.06
C PRO A 771 -18.33 -3.65 -21.78
N THR A 772 -18.97 -3.88 -20.61
CA THR A 772 -18.40 -3.49 -19.31
C THR A 772 -18.64 -4.56 -18.25
N THR A 773 -17.90 -4.47 -17.15
CA THR A 773 -18.05 -5.34 -15.99
C THR A 773 -18.44 -4.49 -14.78
N LEU A 774 -19.59 -4.81 -14.17
CA LEU A 774 -20.09 -4.16 -12.98
C LEU A 774 -19.65 -4.97 -11.76
N ARG A 775 -18.86 -4.36 -10.88
CA ARG A 775 -18.53 -4.98 -9.58
C ARG A 775 -19.69 -4.71 -8.63
N ALA A 776 -20.32 -5.76 -8.17
CA ALA A 776 -21.48 -5.67 -7.29
C ALA A 776 -21.11 -6.02 -5.85
N SER A 777 -21.57 -5.22 -4.90
CA SER A 777 -21.49 -5.52 -3.47
C SER A 777 -22.85 -5.32 -2.82
N ALA A 778 -23.06 -5.99 -1.69
CA ALA A 778 -24.29 -5.85 -0.94
C ALA A 778 -23.98 -5.59 0.53
N ILE A 779 -24.70 -4.63 1.09
CA ILE A 779 -24.79 -4.38 2.53
C ILE A 779 -26.18 -4.79 2.97
N PHE A 780 -26.29 -5.62 4.00
CA PHE A 780 -27.59 -6.07 4.48
C PHE A 780 -27.58 -6.30 5.98
N THR A 781 -28.77 -6.31 6.59
CA THR A 781 -28.93 -6.49 8.03
C THR A 781 -29.68 -7.78 8.32
N LYS A 782 -29.31 -8.46 9.40
CA LYS A 782 -29.93 -9.72 9.84
C LYS A 782 -30.92 -9.47 10.99
N GLU A 783 -31.74 -10.47 11.33
CA GLU A 783 -32.66 -10.45 12.48
C GLU A 783 -31.97 -10.11 13.83
N ASP A 784 -30.67 -10.37 13.96
CA ASP A 784 -29.87 -10.04 15.15
C ASP A 784 -29.43 -8.56 15.21
N GLY A 785 -29.80 -7.76 14.21
CA GLY A 785 -29.48 -6.34 14.11
C GLY A 785 -28.05 -6.05 13.64
N GLN A 786 -27.27 -7.07 13.25
CA GLN A 786 -25.93 -6.87 12.70
C GLN A 786 -25.98 -6.61 11.19
N SER A 787 -25.18 -5.65 10.73
CA SER A 787 -24.99 -5.34 9.31
C SER A 787 -23.78 -6.08 8.75
N TRP A 788 -23.95 -6.66 7.57
CA TRP A 788 -22.97 -7.50 6.89
C TRP A 788 -22.69 -6.97 5.49
N HIS A 789 -21.46 -7.17 5.02
CA HIS A 789 -20.98 -6.79 3.70
C HIS A 789 -20.58 -8.07 2.98
N THR A 790 -21.07 -8.24 1.75
CA THR A 790 -20.68 -9.36 0.90
C THR A 790 -20.40 -8.85 -0.50
N HIS A 791 -19.33 -9.37 -1.12
CA HIS A 791 -19.09 -9.17 -2.54
C HIS A 791 -19.93 -10.17 -3.33
N LEU A 792 -20.58 -9.70 -4.39
CA LEU A 792 -21.30 -10.52 -5.34
C LEU A 792 -20.36 -10.89 -6.51
N PRO A 793 -20.67 -11.95 -7.27
CA PRO A 793 -19.95 -12.21 -8.51
C PRO A 793 -20.10 -11.05 -9.48
N ASP A 794 -19.02 -10.69 -10.16
CA ASP A 794 -19.00 -9.62 -11.15
C ASP A 794 -20.07 -9.84 -12.23
N VAL A 795 -20.82 -8.77 -12.52
CA VAL A 795 -21.88 -8.79 -13.53
C VAL A 795 -21.30 -8.28 -14.84
N HIS A 796 -21.05 -9.21 -15.76
CA HIS A 796 -20.58 -8.88 -17.10
C HIS A 796 -21.74 -8.46 -18.00
N VAL A 797 -21.69 -7.24 -18.53
CA VAL A 797 -22.62 -6.72 -19.52
C VAL A 797 -22.00 -6.94 -20.90
N SER A 798 -22.55 -7.91 -21.63
CA SER A 798 -22.07 -8.23 -22.97
C SER A 798 -22.56 -7.23 -24.01
N PHE A 799 -21.83 -7.08 -25.12
CA PHE A 799 -22.18 -6.14 -26.19
C PHE A 799 -23.65 -6.24 -26.69
N PRO A 800 -24.23 -7.42 -26.95
CA PRO A 800 -25.62 -7.52 -27.41
C PRO A 800 -26.67 -7.09 -26.38
N GLU A 801 -26.31 -6.97 -25.10
CA GLU A 801 -27.24 -6.52 -24.05
C GLU A 801 -27.49 -5.02 -24.07
N ILE A 802 -26.67 -4.28 -24.80
CA ILE A 802 -26.76 -2.83 -24.98
C ILE A 802 -27.68 -2.50 -26.17
N PHE A 803 -28.04 -3.49 -26.99
CA PHE A 803 -28.82 -3.29 -28.22
C PHE A 803 -30.27 -2.94 -27.89
N LEU A 804 -30.70 -1.75 -28.28
CA LEU A 804 -32.09 -1.32 -28.19
C LEU A 804 -32.71 -1.23 -29.59
N PRO A 805 -34.03 -1.46 -29.71
CA PRO A 805 -34.76 -1.08 -30.91
C PRO A 805 -34.72 0.44 -31.04
N VAL A 806 -34.82 0.92 -32.28
CA VAL A 806 -34.78 2.35 -32.57
C VAL A 806 -35.94 3.04 -31.84
N PRO A 807 -35.69 4.08 -31.03
CA PRO A 807 -36.72 4.75 -30.25
C PRO A 807 -37.57 5.65 -31.16
N LEU A 808 -38.43 5.03 -31.97
CA LEU A 808 -39.41 5.71 -32.81
C LEU A 808 -40.74 5.86 -32.07
N PRO A 809 -41.53 6.90 -32.38
CA PRO A 809 -42.90 7.03 -31.89
C PRO A 809 -43.73 5.77 -32.18
N LEU A 810 -44.64 5.42 -31.26
CA LEU A 810 -45.53 4.26 -31.41
C LEU A 810 -46.45 4.45 -32.63
N GLY A 811 -46.52 3.47 -33.53
CA GLY A 811 -47.42 3.47 -34.69
C GLY A 811 -46.83 3.86 -36.05
N VAL A 812 -45.51 4.05 -36.16
CA VAL A 812 -44.85 4.40 -37.45
C VAL A 812 -44.95 3.25 -38.48
N PRO A 813 -45.48 3.49 -39.70
CA PRO A 813 -45.47 2.57 -40.84
C PRO A 813 -44.08 2.03 -41.20
N LEU A 814 -44.01 0.78 -41.66
CA LEU A 814 -42.77 0.11 -42.11
C LEU A 814 -42.00 0.94 -43.15
N GLN A 815 -42.70 1.54 -44.12
CA GLN A 815 -42.10 2.38 -45.16
C GLN A 815 -41.31 3.57 -44.58
N GLN A 816 -41.85 4.21 -43.54
CA GLN A 816 -41.20 5.35 -42.91
C GLN A 816 -40.04 4.92 -41.99
N LYS A 817 -40.06 3.69 -41.46
CA LYS A 817 -38.90 3.10 -40.76
C LYS A 817 -37.76 2.77 -41.72
N GLU A 818 -38.11 2.29 -42.92
CA GLU A 818 -37.15 2.05 -44.00
C GLU A 818 -36.50 3.35 -44.47
N ASP A 819 -37.28 4.42 -44.64
CA ASP A 819 -36.76 5.75 -44.99
C ASP A 819 -35.76 6.27 -43.94
N VAL A 820 -36.02 6.04 -42.64
CA VAL A 820 -35.08 6.38 -41.56
C VAL A 820 -33.80 5.56 -41.66
N PHE A 821 -33.90 4.25 -41.93
CA PHE A 821 -32.72 3.40 -42.13
C PHE A 821 -31.88 3.88 -43.31
N ASP A 822 -32.50 4.13 -44.46
CA ASP A 822 -31.79 4.50 -45.69
C ASP A 822 -31.10 5.86 -45.56
N ARG A 823 -31.74 6.84 -44.91
CA ARG A 823 -31.11 8.14 -44.64
C ARG A 823 -29.92 8.06 -43.67
N ILE A 824 -30.01 7.22 -42.63
CA ILE A 824 -28.87 6.98 -41.71
C ILE A 824 -27.74 6.24 -42.46
N TRP A 825 -28.11 5.26 -43.29
CA TRP A 825 -27.16 4.51 -44.11
C TRP A 825 -26.40 5.40 -45.10
N ASP A 826 -27.11 6.28 -45.80
CA ASP A 826 -26.52 7.24 -46.75
C ASP A 826 -25.60 8.22 -46.04
N ALA A 827 -26.00 8.74 -44.87
CA ALA A 827 -25.16 9.63 -44.05
C ALA A 827 -23.86 8.94 -43.60
N ALA A 828 -23.95 7.70 -43.10
CA ALA A 828 -22.79 6.92 -42.70
C ALA A 828 -21.87 6.59 -43.89
N SER A 829 -22.46 6.32 -45.07
CA SER A 829 -21.72 6.03 -46.30
C SER A 829 -21.06 7.27 -46.91
N SER A 830 -21.59 8.48 -46.65
CA SER A 830 -20.99 9.74 -47.08
C SER A 830 -19.79 10.20 -46.24
N GLY A 831 -19.52 9.55 -45.10
CA GLY A 831 -18.39 9.88 -44.22
C GLY A 831 -18.61 11.09 -43.30
N GLU A 832 -19.86 11.53 -43.12
CA GLU A 832 -20.24 12.61 -42.20
C GLU A 832 -21.14 12.05 -41.09
N PRO A 833 -20.76 12.11 -39.79
CA PRO A 833 -19.55 12.68 -39.19
C PRO A 833 -18.27 11.87 -39.45
N SER A 834 -17.10 12.46 -39.18
CA SER A 834 -15.76 11.88 -39.41
C SER A 834 -15.47 10.55 -38.70
N ALA A 835 -16.39 10.10 -37.83
CA ALA A 835 -16.31 8.82 -37.13
C ALA A 835 -17.14 7.70 -37.81
N SER A 836 -17.86 8.00 -38.90
CA SER A 836 -18.70 7.03 -39.61
C SER A 836 -17.89 6.16 -40.54
N GLU A 837 -18.14 4.86 -40.53
CA GLU A 837 -17.42 3.90 -41.36
C GLU A 837 -18.34 2.78 -41.86
N THR A 838 -17.95 2.19 -42.99
CA THR A 838 -18.61 1.01 -43.57
C THR A 838 -17.68 -0.20 -43.57
N SER A 839 -18.25 -1.38 -43.31
CA SER A 839 -17.50 -2.64 -43.23
C SER A 839 -18.28 -3.77 -43.90
N LEU A 840 -17.56 -4.82 -44.27
CA LEU A 840 -18.10 -6.01 -44.92
C LEU A 840 -17.76 -7.26 -44.11
N PHE A 841 -18.77 -8.03 -43.71
CA PHE A 841 -18.60 -9.33 -43.06
C PHE A 841 -19.26 -10.43 -43.89
N CYS A 842 -18.50 -11.48 -44.23
CA CYS A 842 -18.98 -12.60 -45.04
C CYS A 842 -18.74 -13.93 -44.34
N PHE A 843 -19.72 -14.84 -44.39
CA PHE A 843 -19.59 -16.18 -43.85
C PHE A 843 -20.40 -17.20 -44.68
N LYS A 844 -19.98 -18.47 -44.62
CA LYS A 844 -20.67 -19.58 -45.29
C LYS A 844 -21.79 -20.13 -44.39
N THR A 845 -22.95 -20.40 -44.95
CA THR A 845 -24.11 -20.96 -44.23
C THR A 845 -24.87 -21.96 -45.08
N GLY A 846 -25.55 -22.90 -44.41
CA GLY A 846 -26.58 -23.73 -45.03
C GLY A 846 -27.94 -23.02 -44.99
N ILE A 847 -28.81 -23.33 -45.94
CA ILE A 847 -30.09 -22.63 -46.19
C ILE A 847 -31.00 -22.55 -44.94
N ASP A 848 -30.95 -23.55 -44.05
CA ASP A 848 -31.80 -23.58 -42.85
C ASP A 848 -31.23 -22.77 -41.66
N THR A 849 -29.92 -22.51 -41.61
CA THR A 849 -29.27 -21.90 -40.43
C THR A 849 -29.37 -20.38 -40.38
N LEU A 850 -29.54 -19.69 -41.52
CA LEU A 850 -29.69 -18.24 -41.56
C LEU A 850 -31.03 -17.79 -40.95
N SER A 851 -32.11 -18.51 -41.25
CA SER A 851 -33.45 -18.19 -40.74
C SER A 851 -33.52 -18.32 -39.21
N ASP A 852 -32.85 -19.32 -38.65
CA ASP A 852 -32.74 -19.52 -37.21
C ASP A 852 -31.84 -18.48 -36.54
N LEU A 853 -30.76 -18.07 -37.21
CA LEU A 853 -29.86 -17.01 -36.73
C LEU A 853 -30.60 -15.66 -36.66
N ILE A 854 -31.41 -15.34 -37.67
CA ILE A 854 -32.23 -14.12 -37.72
C ILE A 854 -33.28 -14.15 -36.61
N LYS A 855 -34.04 -15.25 -36.47
CA LYS A 855 -35.05 -15.42 -35.42
C LYS A 855 -34.46 -15.27 -34.02
N LYS A 856 -33.28 -15.86 -33.78
CA LYS A 856 -32.68 -15.88 -32.45
C LYS A 856 -32.04 -14.56 -32.03
N ASN A 857 -31.35 -13.87 -32.95
CA ASN A 857 -30.48 -12.75 -32.60
C ASN A 857 -30.95 -11.38 -33.15
N PHE A 858 -31.71 -11.36 -34.23
CA PHE A 858 -32.04 -10.12 -34.95
C PHE A 858 -33.52 -9.77 -34.97
N GLN A 859 -34.42 -10.70 -34.64
CA GLN A 859 -35.88 -10.53 -34.78
C GLN A 859 -36.44 -9.26 -34.14
N GLY A 860 -35.92 -8.82 -32.98
CA GLY A 860 -36.36 -7.59 -32.30
C GLY A 860 -35.89 -6.28 -32.95
N TYR A 861 -35.04 -6.35 -33.98
CA TYR A 861 -34.32 -5.20 -34.56
C TYR A 861 -34.47 -5.09 -36.09
N ILE A 862 -35.30 -5.94 -36.71
CA ILE A 862 -35.55 -5.94 -38.16
C ILE A 862 -36.41 -4.73 -38.54
N ILE A 863 -35.96 -3.98 -39.54
CA ILE A 863 -36.71 -2.87 -40.13
C ILE A 863 -37.43 -3.31 -41.38
N SER A 864 -36.75 -4.03 -42.28
CA SER A 864 -37.37 -4.58 -43.48
C SER A 864 -36.85 -5.96 -43.83
N GLN A 865 -37.74 -6.72 -44.45
CA GLN A 865 -37.48 -8.07 -44.92
C GLN A 865 -38.02 -8.21 -46.34
N GLU A 866 -37.12 -8.33 -47.31
CA GLU A 866 -37.41 -8.66 -48.70
C GLU A 866 -36.90 -10.09 -48.99
N LEU A 867 -37.26 -10.65 -50.16
CA LEU A 867 -36.71 -11.94 -50.60
C LEU A 867 -35.17 -11.87 -50.64
N ASN A 868 -34.52 -12.66 -49.79
CA ASN A 868 -33.06 -12.79 -49.64
C ASN A 868 -32.33 -11.51 -49.17
N LYS A 869 -33.05 -10.54 -48.59
CA LYS A 869 -32.45 -9.32 -48.01
C LYS A 869 -33.12 -8.92 -46.70
N TRP A 870 -32.31 -8.58 -45.69
CA TRP A 870 -32.78 -8.08 -44.41
C TRP A 870 -32.05 -6.80 -44.03
N LYS A 871 -32.81 -5.79 -43.59
CA LYS A 871 -32.28 -4.56 -42.97
C LYS A 871 -32.49 -4.64 -41.46
N VAL A 872 -31.42 -4.57 -40.68
CA VAL A 872 -31.43 -4.63 -39.21
C VAL A 872 -30.77 -3.38 -38.66
N LEU A 873 -31.39 -2.76 -37.65
CA LEU A 873 -30.87 -1.53 -37.03
C LEU A 873 -30.76 -1.70 -35.52
N PHE A 874 -29.53 -1.61 -35.00
CA PHE A 874 -29.28 -1.50 -33.57
C PHE A 874 -29.14 -0.05 -33.18
N PHE A 875 -29.95 0.38 -32.23
CA PHE A 875 -29.74 1.64 -31.53
C PHE A 875 -28.88 1.38 -30.29
N LEU A 876 -27.80 2.15 -30.15
CA LEU A 876 -26.85 2.09 -29.06
C LEU A 876 -26.85 3.43 -28.33
N PRO A 877 -27.41 3.51 -27.10
CA PRO A 877 -27.38 4.72 -26.30
C PRO A 877 -25.94 5.25 -26.11
N PRO A 878 -25.71 6.56 -26.10
CA PRO A 878 -26.73 7.61 -26.06
C PRO A 878 -27.23 8.09 -27.45
N ARG A 879 -26.52 7.80 -28.55
CA ARG A 879 -26.84 8.32 -29.89
C ARG A 879 -26.22 7.56 -31.07
N PHE A 880 -25.66 6.37 -30.84
CA PHE A 880 -24.92 5.61 -31.84
C PHE A 880 -25.81 4.57 -32.53
N HIS A 881 -25.46 4.21 -33.77
CA HIS A 881 -26.24 3.30 -34.61
C HIS A 881 -25.34 2.29 -35.29
N VAL A 882 -25.78 1.03 -35.31
CA VAL A 882 -25.16 -0.02 -36.14
C VAL A 882 -26.21 -0.58 -37.08
N LEU A 883 -26.00 -0.36 -38.37
CA LEU A 883 -26.88 -0.77 -39.46
C LEU A 883 -26.30 -2.03 -40.12
N LEU A 884 -27.14 -3.03 -40.33
CA LEU A 884 -26.79 -4.25 -41.07
C LEU A 884 -27.70 -4.42 -42.27
N ALA A 885 -27.11 -4.55 -43.45
CA ALA A 885 -27.78 -5.00 -44.67
C ALA A 885 -27.28 -6.41 -45.00
N ILE A 886 -28.12 -7.40 -44.73
CA ILE A 886 -27.82 -8.83 -44.92
C ILE A 886 -28.36 -9.24 -46.28
N ARG A 887 -27.53 -9.87 -47.11
CA ARG A 887 -27.89 -10.43 -48.42
C ARG A 887 -27.46 -11.88 -48.50
N GLU A 888 -28.38 -12.75 -48.90
CA GLU A 888 -28.09 -14.16 -49.14
C GLU A 888 -27.66 -14.36 -50.60
N GLY A 889 -26.42 -14.82 -50.80
CA GLY A 889 -25.88 -15.23 -52.11
C GLY A 889 -25.89 -16.75 -52.28
N GLU A 890 -25.44 -17.24 -53.44
CA GLU A 890 -25.48 -18.68 -53.79
C GLU A 890 -24.60 -19.55 -52.87
N ASP A 891 -23.43 -19.06 -52.44
CA ASP A 891 -22.44 -19.81 -51.64
C ASP A 891 -22.08 -19.17 -50.28
N ALA A 892 -22.52 -17.92 -50.03
CA ALA A 892 -22.17 -17.16 -48.84
C ALA A 892 -23.20 -16.06 -48.53
N VAL A 893 -23.31 -15.72 -47.24
CA VAL A 893 -24.10 -14.58 -46.78
C VAL A 893 -23.19 -13.37 -46.63
N GLN A 894 -23.59 -12.27 -47.24
CA GLN A 894 -22.91 -10.98 -47.19
C GLN A 894 -23.64 -10.06 -46.20
N MET A 895 -22.95 -9.61 -45.16
CA MET A 895 -23.44 -8.60 -44.21
C MET A 895 -22.66 -7.31 -44.42
N SER A 896 -23.30 -6.32 -45.04
CA SER A 896 -22.77 -4.95 -45.09
C SER A 896 -23.13 -4.24 -43.79
N ILE A 897 -22.15 -3.58 -43.18
CA ILE A 897 -22.27 -2.92 -41.89
C ILE A 897 -22.00 -1.44 -42.11
N ALA A 898 -22.85 -0.57 -41.58
CA ALA A 898 -22.58 0.86 -41.46
C ALA A 898 -22.71 1.27 -39.99
N THR A 899 -21.84 2.15 -39.51
CA THR A 899 -21.85 2.68 -38.14
C THR A 899 -21.48 4.15 -38.16
N ASP A 900 -22.03 4.92 -37.23
CA ASP A 900 -21.66 6.33 -36.99
C ASP A 900 -20.44 6.48 -36.05
N ASN A 901 -19.96 5.37 -35.49
CA ASN A 901 -18.73 5.29 -34.71
C ASN A 901 -17.90 4.05 -35.11
N TRP A 902 -16.76 4.27 -35.76
CA TRP A 902 -15.83 3.24 -36.24
C TRP A 902 -15.20 2.42 -35.10
N GLU A 903 -15.05 2.98 -33.90
CA GLU A 903 -14.46 2.29 -32.75
C GLU A 903 -15.31 1.09 -32.28
N LEU A 904 -16.58 1.01 -32.69
CA LEU A 904 -17.47 -0.12 -32.41
C LEU A 904 -17.24 -1.33 -33.34
N LEU A 905 -16.60 -1.15 -34.49
CA LEU A 905 -16.44 -2.20 -35.50
C LEU A 905 -15.75 -3.47 -34.97
N PRO A 906 -14.69 -3.41 -34.13
CA PRO A 906 -14.09 -4.60 -33.54
C PRO A 906 -15.07 -5.40 -32.66
N HIS A 907 -15.93 -4.71 -31.91
CA HIS A 907 -16.95 -5.35 -31.07
C HIS A 907 -18.08 -5.97 -31.89
N VAL A 908 -18.52 -5.27 -32.94
CA VAL A 908 -19.50 -5.78 -33.91
C VAL A 908 -18.94 -7.03 -34.59
N ASN A 909 -17.68 -7.00 -35.04
CA ASN A 909 -17.03 -8.14 -35.67
C ASN A 909 -16.91 -9.35 -34.72
N SER A 910 -16.50 -9.14 -33.47
CA SER A 910 -16.45 -10.20 -32.45
C SER A 910 -17.83 -10.80 -32.17
N TYR A 911 -18.87 -9.97 -32.06
CA TYR A 911 -20.24 -10.42 -31.91
C TYR A 911 -20.71 -11.28 -33.11
N LEU A 912 -20.50 -10.80 -34.34
CA LEU A 912 -20.86 -11.52 -35.55
C LEU A 912 -20.10 -12.85 -35.68
N GLN A 913 -18.81 -12.89 -35.33
CA GLN A 913 -18.03 -14.12 -35.29
C GLN A 913 -18.60 -15.12 -34.27
N ASN A 914 -18.97 -14.67 -33.07
CA ASN A 914 -19.52 -15.56 -32.03
C ASN A 914 -20.86 -16.19 -32.43
N ILE A 915 -21.76 -15.43 -33.04
CA ILE A 915 -23.07 -15.96 -33.48
C ILE A 915 -22.94 -16.83 -34.75
N THR A 916 -21.94 -16.59 -35.61
CA THR A 916 -21.71 -17.35 -36.84
C THR A 916 -20.77 -18.55 -36.67
N ALA A 917 -19.98 -18.63 -35.58
CA ALA A 917 -19.09 -19.77 -35.30
C ALA A 917 -19.83 -21.11 -35.18
N HIS A 918 -21.10 -21.10 -34.78
CA HIS A 918 -21.95 -22.30 -34.71
C HIS A 918 -22.47 -22.71 -36.10
N CYS A 919 -22.39 -21.84 -37.10
CA CYS A 919 -22.74 -22.13 -38.48
C CYS A 919 -21.55 -22.71 -39.27
N SER A 920 -20.30 -22.40 -38.86
CA SER A 920 -19.08 -22.86 -39.53
C SER A 920 -18.53 -24.20 -39.02
N SER A 921 -19.05 -24.74 -37.91
CA SER A 921 -18.59 -26.00 -37.31
C SER A 921 -19.14 -27.28 -37.98
N THR A 922 -19.80 -27.15 -39.12
CA THR A 922 -20.11 -28.28 -40.01
C THR A 922 -19.23 -28.21 -41.26
N SER A 923 -17.98 -28.63 -41.10
CA SER A 923 -17.10 -29.06 -42.20
C SER A 923 -16.43 -30.37 -41.82
#